data_AF-A0A1I7VX56-F1
#
_entry.id   AF-A0A1I7VX56-F1
#
_cell.length_a   1.000
_cell.length_b   1.000
_cell.length_c   1.000
_cell.angle_alpha   90.00
_cell.angle_beta   90.00
_cell.angle_gamma   90.00
#
_symmetry.space_group_name_H-M   'P 1'
#
loop_
_entity.id
_entity.type
_entity.pdbx_description
1 polymer ?
#
loop_
_entity_poly.entity_id
_entity_poly.type
_entity_poly.pdbx_seq_one_letter_code
_entity_poly.pdbx_strand_id
1 'polypeptide(L)'
;MTRCLQHSPHNLPYTYTNKYFGAGEQEQSVAPFRGLYLKLLNTGSSLSSSFDPNNPTNPVSDSSHNKSDTLGSTKSSDSSSLPRTLPNSSKKHTSILRPFLRKKTKRSPSSRNSPGSSSDHRETNRSTEGEAMKRTASPTLPDGATQAKYEPPICNGEIVVTGSSHTINATVGTDSLKEGKTSEESPSQHMVPLSKDFLTLCSTDASVSMEVQHFFDCTNGKKATDVPNGCTATATHLNNAKLENAYKGGVAILDFGAQFGKVIDRRVREQNVFSEILPFNTKAADMVEKGCYKAIILSGGPNSVNSFNAPEFDPAILTCGIPVLGICYGFQLINKAFGGYVSKKSVREDGQLEIDVDTTCPLFKGLATRQKVLLTHGDSVTEGTVASDFKVVGRSGNFVAAIADERRKLYGVQFHPEVDLSICGKEILHNFLFGIAGVTGGFTIDNREQKCIQEIRSVVVDKKVLVMVSGGVDSTVCAALLHKALGSDRVIAVHIDNGFMRTSESDRVVESLNKLNLKVRRYNAFYAFMNGRIPMENELSTPLMRTVQPEVKRKIIGDTFMRVKDKIMDELKLDKDVFLAQGTLRPDLIESASHLASSHADVIKTHHNDSALVRELRDLGKVLEPLKDFHKDEVRELGISLGLPEHIVHRHPYPGPGLAIRIVCAERPLITDLDLFVTTQHHLHMVANLSLCDRDSEEFSTITQYLSEVDLKAISDHDFEIATTLLPVQSVGVQGDGRSYAYAAALSTNERPIPWELLERLAHVIPRLLHNINRVVYVFGNAVEYPVNDITRTYLNGFTVDLLKWADRMASDVLRGLDENGKRDPNLEVCLQKIQQMPVVMIPVHFDRDPLERRASTLRSFVLRPFITNDFMTGVAALPGKDIPEQNVLEIVRRITERVPLTSRIMIDLTSKPPGTTEWE
;
A
#
# COMPACT_ATOMS: atom_id res chain seq x y z
N MET A 1 37.20 -0.43 -48.37
CA MET A 1 36.85 -0.76 -49.77
C MET A 1 35.64 0.06 -50.19
N THR A 2 35.38 0.22 -51.49
CA THR A 2 34.66 1.39 -52.03
C THR A 2 33.75 1.03 -53.20
N ARG A 3 32.44 1.37 -53.12
CA ARG A 3 31.38 1.18 -54.18
C ARG A 3 31.11 -0.32 -54.52
N CYS A 4 30.04 -0.79 -55.18
CA CYS A 4 28.77 -0.27 -55.78
C CYS A 4 27.80 -1.50 -55.90
N LEU A 5 26.49 -1.52 -56.25
CA LEU A 5 25.38 -0.63 -56.70
C LEU A 5 24.09 -1.00 -55.89
N GLN A 6 23.04 -0.20 -55.73
CA GLN A 6 21.83 0.07 -56.58
C GLN A 6 21.08 -1.18 -57.09
N HIS A 7 19.73 -1.25 -57.04
CA HIS A 7 18.74 -0.22 -57.42
C HIS A 7 17.66 0.19 -56.39
N SER A 8 17.08 1.36 -56.66
CA SER A 8 15.80 1.92 -56.16
C SER A 8 14.98 2.38 -57.39
N PRO A 9 13.68 2.69 -57.29
CA PRO A 9 13.31 4.12 -57.33
C PRO A 9 12.03 4.58 -56.59
N HIS A 10 12.12 5.75 -55.94
CA HIS A 10 11.10 6.83 -55.81
C HIS A 10 9.76 6.56 -55.05
N ASN A 11 9.09 7.54 -54.39
CA ASN A 11 9.25 9.02 -54.41
C ASN A 11 9.00 9.72 -53.03
N LEU A 12 9.30 11.02 -52.97
CA LEU A 12 9.26 11.97 -51.82
C LEU A 12 8.11 13.03 -51.99
N PRO A 13 7.90 14.15 -51.22
CA PRO A 13 8.82 14.90 -50.31
C PRO A 13 8.19 15.64 -49.07
N TYR A 14 8.88 16.70 -48.58
CA TYR A 14 8.58 17.70 -47.52
C TYR A 14 8.98 17.32 -46.07
N THR A 15 10.17 17.66 -45.55
CA THR A 15 10.80 18.97 -45.19
C THR A 15 10.37 19.56 -43.84
N TYR A 16 11.35 19.87 -42.98
CA TYR A 16 11.25 20.88 -41.92
C TYR A 16 12.26 22.00 -42.19
N THR A 17 11.81 23.26 -42.10
CA THR A 17 12.62 24.46 -42.30
C THR A 17 13.13 25.04 -40.98
N ASN A 18 14.23 25.79 -41.04
CA ASN A 18 14.89 26.35 -39.86
C ASN A 18 15.42 27.77 -40.16
N LYS A 19 14.68 28.83 -39.77
CA LYS A 19 15.15 30.24 -39.71
C LYS A 19 14.10 31.22 -39.16
N TYR A 20 14.59 32.40 -38.75
CA TYR A 20 13.92 33.57 -38.15
C TYR A 20 13.45 33.35 -36.69
N PHE A 21 13.73 34.24 -35.73
CA PHE A 21 14.47 35.52 -35.75
C PHE A 21 15.88 35.34 -35.12
N GLY A 22 16.87 36.23 -35.29
CA GLY A 22 16.83 37.56 -35.93
C GLY A 22 17.18 38.68 -34.96
N ALA A 23 18.43 38.71 -34.46
CA ALA A 23 18.98 39.78 -33.62
C ALA A 23 20.32 40.26 -34.22
N GLY A 24 20.60 41.56 -34.12
CA GLY A 24 21.69 42.23 -34.83
C GLY A 24 23.07 42.16 -34.17
N GLU A 25 24.06 42.67 -34.89
CA GLU A 25 25.47 42.74 -34.49
C GLU A 25 25.70 43.79 -33.41
N GLN A 26 26.61 43.51 -32.47
CA GLN A 26 27.75 44.39 -32.24
C GLN A 26 28.89 43.67 -31.49
N GLU A 27 30.12 43.98 -31.87
CA GLU A 27 31.33 43.42 -31.28
C GLU A 27 31.72 44.16 -29.99
N GLN A 28 32.27 43.45 -29.01
CA GLN A 28 33.41 43.96 -28.25
C GLN A 28 34.22 42.84 -27.61
N SER A 29 35.53 43.03 -27.53
CA SER A 29 36.52 42.00 -27.24
C SER A 29 37.09 42.10 -25.82
N VAL A 30 37.32 40.94 -25.18
CA VAL A 30 38.35 40.79 -24.14
C VAL A 30 39.04 39.44 -24.34
N ALA A 31 40.37 39.44 -24.29
CA ALA A 31 41.21 38.25 -24.49
C ALA A 31 41.38 37.43 -23.19
N PRO A 32 41.69 36.11 -23.27
CA PRO A 32 41.80 35.25 -22.09
C PRO A 32 43.14 35.43 -21.36
N PHE A 33 43.12 35.31 -20.03
CA PHE A 33 44.32 35.26 -19.20
C PHE A 33 44.55 33.89 -18.55
N ARG A 34 45.83 33.56 -18.32
CA ARG A 34 46.29 32.25 -17.83
C ARG A 34 46.00 32.08 -16.33
N GLY A 35 45.73 30.84 -15.92
CA GLY A 35 45.48 30.49 -14.51
C GLY A 35 46.73 30.45 -13.63
N LEU A 36 46.52 30.17 -12.35
CA LEU A 36 47.58 29.91 -11.36
C LEU A 36 47.56 28.44 -10.91
N TYR A 37 48.75 27.85 -10.82
CA TYR A 37 48.99 26.63 -10.03
C TYR A 37 49.10 26.97 -8.55
N LEU A 38 48.60 26.11 -7.68
CA LEU A 38 49.09 25.97 -6.30
C LEU A 38 49.11 24.47 -5.94
N LYS A 39 50.12 24.05 -5.18
CA LYS A 39 50.60 22.66 -5.18
C LYS A 39 50.73 22.11 -3.76
N LEU A 40 50.13 20.94 -3.54
CA LEU A 40 50.46 19.91 -2.54
C LEU A 40 50.77 20.32 -1.09
N LEU A 41 50.10 19.64 -0.15
CA LEU A 41 50.82 18.91 0.89
C LEU A 41 50.35 17.45 0.89
N ASN A 42 51.27 16.51 1.10
CA ASN A 42 51.01 15.07 1.01
C ASN A 42 52.05 14.30 1.83
N THR A 43 51.61 13.30 2.58
CA THR A 43 52.41 12.35 3.38
C THR A 43 51.78 10.97 3.14
N GLY A 44 52.39 10.04 2.40
CA GLY A 44 53.54 9.21 2.83
C GLY A 44 53.03 8.00 3.64
N SER A 45 53.47 6.75 3.45
CA SER A 45 54.49 6.16 2.56
C SER A 45 54.45 4.60 2.70
N SER A 46 54.84 3.73 1.76
CA SER A 46 55.15 3.82 0.31
C SER A 46 55.57 2.42 -0.23
N LEU A 47 55.72 2.26 -1.56
CA LEU A 47 56.50 1.19 -2.27
C LEU A 47 55.92 -0.26 -2.31
N SER A 48 56.30 -1.16 -3.23
CA SER A 48 56.65 -1.05 -4.68
C SER A 48 56.96 -2.41 -5.34
N SER A 49 56.51 -2.62 -6.59
CA SER A 49 57.30 -3.14 -7.73
C SER A 49 56.42 -3.11 -9.00
N SER A 50 56.73 -2.44 -10.12
CA SER A 50 57.94 -2.27 -10.95
C SER A 50 58.11 -3.36 -12.02
N PHE A 51 57.65 -3.06 -13.24
CA PHE A 51 57.99 -3.73 -14.49
C PHE A 51 58.65 -2.71 -15.42
N ASP A 52 59.68 -3.12 -16.17
CA ASP A 52 60.38 -2.30 -17.16
C ASP A 52 60.35 -3.02 -18.53
N PRO A 53 59.83 -2.40 -19.61
CA PRO A 53 59.63 -3.09 -20.89
C PRO A 53 60.68 -2.71 -21.94
N ASN A 54 61.61 -3.61 -22.29
CA ASN A 54 62.42 -3.45 -23.51
C ASN A 54 62.91 -4.75 -24.18
N ASN A 55 62.81 -4.71 -25.51
CA ASN A 55 63.40 -5.56 -26.56
C ASN A 55 62.83 -6.99 -26.85
N PRO A 56 62.73 -7.42 -28.14
CA PRO A 56 62.07 -8.68 -28.55
C PRO A 56 62.94 -9.70 -29.29
N THR A 57 62.47 -10.96 -29.41
CA THR A 57 62.84 -11.90 -30.50
C THR A 57 61.73 -12.94 -30.78
N ASN A 58 61.38 -13.13 -32.06
CA ASN A 58 60.67 -14.30 -32.63
C ASN A 58 61.69 -15.17 -33.39
N PRO A 59 61.53 -16.51 -33.49
CA PRO A 59 60.81 -17.10 -34.65
C PRO A 59 60.00 -18.40 -34.35
N VAL A 60 58.80 -18.59 -34.90
CA VAL A 60 58.40 -19.33 -36.15
C VAL A 60 58.50 -20.87 -36.13
N SER A 61 57.33 -21.53 -36.06
CA SER A 61 56.90 -22.75 -36.81
C SER A 61 55.39 -22.92 -36.56
N ASP A 62 54.48 -23.01 -37.55
CA ASP A 62 54.22 -24.12 -38.50
C ASP A 62 53.91 -25.48 -37.82
N SER A 63 52.87 -26.25 -38.18
CA SER A 63 51.90 -26.08 -39.30
C SER A 63 50.59 -26.90 -39.19
N SER A 64 49.62 -26.57 -40.06
CA SER A 64 48.72 -27.49 -40.80
C SER A 64 47.52 -28.23 -40.15
N HIS A 65 46.34 -28.06 -40.80
CA HIS A 65 45.25 -29.05 -41.05
C HIS A 65 44.53 -29.76 -39.87
N ASN A 66 43.28 -30.26 -39.98
CA ASN A 66 42.13 -30.00 -40.86
C ASN A 66 40.85 -30.55 -40.18
N LYS A 67 39.70 -30.11 -40.71
CA LYS A 67 38.43 -30.85 -40.90
C LYS A 67 38.63 -32.38 -41.09
N SER A 68 37.74 -33.30 -40.68
CA SER A 68 36.46 -33.28 -39.94
C SER A 68 36.09 -34.76 -39.56
N ASP A 69 34.88 -35.31 -39.32
CA ASP A 69 33.48 -34.89 -39.55
C ASP A 69 32.44 -35.72 -38.72
N THR A 70 31.16 -35.63 -39.10
CA THR A 70 29.90 -36.21 -38.55
C THR A 70 29.81 -37.68 -38.07
N LEU A 71 28.91 -37.88 -37.08
CA LEU A 71 27.95 -39.00 -36.86
C LEU A 71 28.46 -40.44 -36.57
N GLY A 72 27.95 -41.08 -35.49
CA GLY A 72 28.22 -42.50 -35.19
C GLY A 72 27.55 -43.08 -33.93
N SER A 73 26.29 -43.49 -34.04
CA SER A 73 25.42 -44.05 -32.98
C SER A 73 25.91 -45.35 -32.28
N THR A 74 25.33 -45.60 -31.09
CA THR A 74 24.98 -46.93 -30.48
C THR A 74 26.01 -47.81 -29.73
N LYS A 75 25.81 -47.89 -28.40
CA LYS A 75 25.64 -49.09 -27.54
C LYS A 75 26.83 -49.85 -26.88
N SER A 76 26.59 -50.06 -25.56
CA SER A 76 26.75 -51.26 -24.71
C SER A 76 28.07 -51.68 -24.06
N SER A 77 27.91 -51.96 -22.76
CA SER A 77 28.53 -53.01 -21.91
C SER A 77 29.99 -52.92 -21.43
N ASP A 78 30.08 -52.74 -20.11
CA ASP A 78 30.78 -53.60 -19.15
C ASP A 78 32.29 -53.42 -18.83
N SER A 79 32.49 -52.82 -17.65
CA SER A 79 33.40 -53.28 -16.58
C SER A 79 34.92 -53.17 -16.74
N SER A 80 35.55 -52.35 -15.89
CA SER A 80 36.57 -52.83 -14.93
C SER A 80 36.91 -51.79 -13.87
N SER A 81 36.96 -52.27 -12.64
CA SER A 81 37.05 -51.55 -11.37
C SER A 81 38.47 -51.10 -10.97
N LEU A 82 38.52 -50.32 -9.87
CA LEU A 82 39.65 -50.07 -8.93
C LEU A 82 40.47 -48.75 -9.09
N PRO A 83 41.02 -48.19 -7.98
CA PRO A 83 40.98 -46.73 -7.76
C PRO A 83 42.29 -46.08 -7.30
N ARG A 84 42.26 -44.74 -7.06
CA ARG A 84 43.15 -43.98 -6.17
C ARG A 84 42.45 -42.68 -5.69
N THR A 85 41.90 -42.67 -4.47
CA THR A 85 42.51 -42.10 -3.25
C THR A 85 42.73 -40.58 -3.27
N LEU A 86 41.77 -39.84 -2.68
CA LEU A 86 41.94 -38.44 -2.26
C LEU A 86 42.76 -38.36 -0.94
N PRO A 87 43.52 -37.28 -0.69
CA PRO A 87 44.14 -37.01 0.61
C PRO A 87 43.13 -36.44 1.62
N ASN A 88 43.15 -36.92 2.86
CA ASN A 88 42.43 -36.30 3.98
C ASN A 88 43.12 -35.01 4.45
N SER A 89 42.37 -33.94 4.72
CA SER A 89 42.82 -32.81 5.54
C SER A 89 41.78 -32.37 6.58
N SER A 90 42.11 -32.58 7.85
CA SER A 90 41.59 -31.90 9.05
C SER A 90 40.12 -31.44 9.11
N LYS A 91 39.26 -32.24 9.76
CA LYS A 91 38.03 -31.74 10.40
C LYS A 91 38.39 -30.68 11.47
N LYS A 92 37.97 -29.43 11.31
CA LYS A 92 37.86 -28.45 12.42
C LYS A 92 37.10 -27.15 12.07
N HIS A 93 35.78 -27.24 11.87
CA HIS A 93 34.89 -26.09 12.08
C HIS A 93 33.76 -26.49 13.02
N THR A 94 33.57 -25.71 14.09
CA THR A 94 32.53 -25.89 15.10
C THR A 94 31.25 -25.17 14.70
N SER A 95 30.08 -25.73 15.03
CA SER A 95 28.77 -25.23 14.59
C SER A 95 28.41 -23.83 15.12
N ILE A 96 28.03 -22.93 14.21
CA ILE A 96 27.66 -21.53 14.51
C ILE A 96 26.17 -21.26 14.19
N LEU A 97 25.28 -22.19 14.55
CA LEU A 97 23.82 -21.99 14.50
C LEU A 97 23.23 -21.35 15.77
N ARG A 98 24.04 -21.11 16.80
CA ARG A 98 23.58 -20.64 18.13
C ARG A 98 23.56 -19.12 18.43
N PRO A 99 24.09 -18.18 17.63
CA PRO A 99 23.96 -16.74 17.92
C PRO A 99 22.53 -16.17 17.73
N PHE A 100 21.74 -16.75 16.81
CA PHE A 100 20.53 -16.12 16.26
C PHE A 100 19.30 -16.07 17.20
N LEU A 101 19.36 -16.64 18.41
CA LEU A 101 18.26 -16.60 19.39
C LEU A 101 18.74 -16.10 20.76
N ARG A 102 18.31 -14.90 21.17
CA ARG A 102 18.93 -14.16 22.29
C ARG A 102 18.21 -14.32 23.64
N LYS A 103 18.76 -15.21 24.48
CA LYS A 103 18.79 -15.19 25.96
C LYS A 103 17.54 -14.72 26.76
N LYS A 104 16.90 -15.70 27.42
CA LYS A 104 16.55 -15.77 28.88
C LYS A 104 16.31 -17.28 29.14
N THR A 105 16.84 -17.96 30.16
CA THR A 105 16.98 -17.65 31.59
C THR A 105 18.24 -18.31 32.22
N LYS A 106 18.45 -18.14 33.55
CA LYS A 106 19.50 -18.83 34.33
C LYS A 106 19.12 -20.30 34.62
N ARG A 107 20.11 -21.18 34.77
CA ARG A 107 20.01 -22.45 35.52
C ARG A 107 21.28 -22.70 36.35
N SER A 108 21.10 -23.30 37.52
CA SER A 108 22.12 -24.02 38.30
C SER A 108 21.86 -25.55 38.22
N PRO A 109 22.82 -26.43 38.56
CA PRO A 109 22.83 -27.79 38.00
C PRO A 109 22.82 -28.96 39.02
N SER A 110 22.06 -30.01 38.72
CA SER A 110 22.31 -31.42 39.09
C SER A 110 21.19 -32.33 38.53
N SER A 111 21.33 -33.66 38.41
CA SER A 111 22.26 -34.43 37.57
C SER A 111 21.98 -35.93 37.74
N ARG A 112 21.82 -36.71 36.65
CA ARG A 112 21.75 -38.20 36.64
C ARG A 112 20.48 -38.79 37.33
N ASN A 113 19.97 -39.98 36.99
CA ASN A 113 20.44 -41.06 36.10
C ASN A 113 19.28 -41.73 35.32
N SER A 114 19.63 -42.53 34.30
CA SER A 114 18.77 -43.38 33.44
C SER A 114 18.43 -44.76 34.10
N PRO A 115 17.83 -45.77 33.41
CA PRO A 115 17.18 -45.82 32.09
C PRO A 115 15.83 -46.60 31.98
N GLY A 116 15.20 -46.51 30.80
CA GLY A 116 14.33 -47.55 30.20
C GLY A 116 12.83 -47.54 30.58
N SER A 117 11.92 -48.17 29.84
CA SER A 117 11.89 -48.62 28.42
C SER A 117 10.60 -49.40 28.18
N SER A 118 9.94 -49.25 27.01
CA SER A 118 8.77 -50.03 26.54
C SER A 118 7.49 -50.00 27.44
N SER A 119 6.27 -50.20 26.92
CA SER A 119 5.76 -50.10 25.54
C SER A 119 4.21 -50.01 25.56
N ASP A 120 3.62 -49.90 24.37
CA ASP A 120 2.30 -50.43 23.96
C ASP A 120 0.98 -49.91 24.56
N HIS A 121 0.18 -49.41 23.61
CA HIS A 121 -1.23 -49.74 23.37
C HIS A 121 -2.32 -49.65 24.45
N ARG A 122 -3.23 -48.70 24.15
CA ARG A 122 -4.71 -48.85 24.08
C ARG A 122 -5.52 -48.95 25.39
N GLU A 123 -6.79 -48.60 25.20
CA GLU A 123 -7.96 -49.02 25.98
C GLU A 123 -8.07 -48.53 27.44
N THR A 124 -9.27 -48.30 28.00
CA THR A 124 -10.47 -47.66 27.40
C THR A 124 -11.36 -47.18 28.55
N ASN A 125 -12.06 -46.05 28.34
CA ASN A 125 -13.37 -45.72 28.93
C ASN A 125 -13.51 -45.62 30.47
N ARG A 126 -14.55 -44.88 30.86
CA ARG A 126 -15.14 -44.76 32.22
C ARG A 126 -14.20 -44.07 33.23
N SER A 127 -14.56 -42.90 33.75
CA SER A 127 -15.68 -42.63 34.69
C SER A 127 -15.45 -43.27 36.07
N THR A 128 -15.93 -42.71 37.17
CA THR A 128 -16.99 -41.69 37.33
C THR A 128 -16.72 -40.86 38.59
N GLU A 129 -17.42 -39.72 38.73
CA GLU A 129 -17.55 -38.96 40.00
C GLU A 129 -16.24 -38.40 40.61
N GLY A 130 -16.29 -37.44 41.54
CA GLY A 130 -17.41 -36.64 42.02
C GLY A 130 -17.00 -35.76 43.21
N GLU A 131 -17.86 -34.80 43.55
CA GLU A 131 -17.87 -33.98 44.79
C GLU A 131 -16.56 -33.22 45.17
N ALA A 132 -16.43 -31.89 45.05
CA ALA A 132 -17.23 -30.74 45.50
C ALA A 132 -17.03 -30.31 46.97
N MET A 133 -17.06 -28.97 47.19
CA MET A 133 -17.24 -28.27 48.48
C MET A 133 -16.13 -28.44 49.56
N LYS A 134 -15.56 -27.39 50.18
CA LYS A 134 -16.10 -26.06 50.55
C LYS A 134 -14.97 -25.00 50.72
N ARG A 135 -15.41 -23.72 50.69
CA ARG A 135 -15.07 -22.56 51.57
C ARG A 135 -13.96 -22.81 52.63
N THR A 136 -13.03 -21.89 52.93
CA THR A 136 -13.29 -20.50 53.40
C THR A 136 -12.02 -19.60 53.41
N ALA A 137 -12.27 -18.27 53.40
CA ALA A 137 -11.49 -17.19 54.06
C ALA A 137 -10.06 -16.82 53.59
N SER A 138 -9.82 -15.51 53.53
CA SER A 138 -8.53 -14.85 53.32
C SER A 138 -7.63 -14.89 54.56
N PRO A 139 -6.34 -14.57 54.41
CA PRO A 139 -5.81 -13.50 55.26
C PRO A 139 -4.99 -12.41 54.57
N THR A 140 -4.93 -11.30 55.32
CA THR A 140 -4.24 -10.01 55.28
C THR A 140 -2.85 -9.89 54.64
N LEU A 141 -2.52 -8.64 54.26
CA LEU A 141 -1.19 -8.12 53.86
C LEU A 141 -0.13 -8.22 54.98
N PRO A 142 1.15 -8.04 54.61
CA PRO A 142 2.01 -7.06 55.28
C PRO A 142 2.69 -6.06 54.31
N ASP A 143 3.08 -4.89 54.84
CA ASP A 143 3.74 -3.79 54.13
C ASP A 143 5.21 -4.06 53.75
N GLY A 144 5.75 -3.35 52.74
CA GLY A 144 7.14 -3.56 52.30
C GLY A 144 7.72 -2.68 51.17
N ALA A 145 7.80 -1.36 51.40
CA ALA A 145 8.77 -0.41 50.81
C ALA A 145 8.98 -0.26 49.27
N THR A 146 8.76 0.99 48.82
CA THR A 146 9.51 1.74 47.76
C THR A 146 9.53 1.23 46.30
N GLN A 147 8.92 2.03 45.41
CA GLN A 147 9.16 2.02 43.97
C GLN A 147 10.50 2.70 43.63
N ALA A 148 11.18 2.24 42.58
CA ALA A 148 12.24 2.99 41.90
C ALA A 148 11.78 3.36 40.49
N LYS A 149 11.67 4.66 40.20
CA LYS A 149 11.54 5.19 38.83
C LYS A 149 12.94 5.33 38.20
N TYR A 150 13.03 5.22 36.89
CA TYR A 150 14.23 5.50 36.12
C TYR A 150 13.96 6.70 35.20
N GLU A 151 14.81 7.72 35.28
CA GLU A 151 14.79 8.89 34.39
C GLU A 151 15.94 8.79 33.38
N PRO A 152 15.81 9.39 32.18
CA PRO A 152 16.90 9.47 31.20
C PRO A 152 17.94 10.54 31.60
N PRO A 153 19.21 10.40 31.20
CA PRO A 153 20.30 11.24 31.70
C PRO A 153 20.40 12.62 31.03
N ILE A 154 20.80 13.62 31.82
CA ILE A 154 21.24 14.94 31.36
C ILE A 154 22.77 14.93 31.25
N CYS A 155 23.31 15.46 30.14
CA CYS A 155 24.74 15.73 30.01
C CYS A 155 25.02 17.22 30.21
N ASN A 156 25.94 17.55 31.13
CA ASN A 156 26.42 18.92 31.32
C ASN A 156 27.51 19.25 30.29
N GLY A 157 27.47 20.49 29.77
CA GLY A 157 28.57 21.12 29.03
C GLY A 157 28.65 22.59 29.44
N GLU A 158 29.78 22.98 30.02
CA GLU A 158 30.03 24.36 30.46
C GLU A 158 30.42 25.24 29.27
N ILE A 159 30.05 26.53 29.28
CA ILE A 159 30.92 27.61 28.79
C ILE A 159 30.55 28.97 29.42
N VAL A 160 31.60 29.60 29.95
CA VAL A 160 31.81 30.97 30.39
C VAL A 160 30.76 32.03 30.01
N VAL A 161 30.27 32.77 31.01
CA VAL A 161 29.70 34.11 30.87
C VAL A 161 30.75 35.16 31.25
N THR A 162 30.97 36.16 30.39
CA THR A 162 31.62 37.44 30.75
C THR A 162 30.54 38.53 30.83
N GLY A 163 30.79 39.60 31.61
CA GLY A 163 29.75 40.61 31.81
C GLY A 163 30.24 41.99 32.27
N SER A 164 29.36 42.97 32.08
CA SER A 164 29.37 44.32 32.65
C SER A 164 27.94 44.89 32.46
N SER A 165 27.12 45.05 33.49
CA SER A 165 27.18 46.01 34.61
C SER A 165 26.82 47.46 34.22
N HIS A 166 25.59 47.88 34.52
CA HIS A 166 25.22 49.16 35.15
C HIS A 166 23.71 49.12 35.50
N THR A 167 23.28 48.89 36.74
CA THR A 167 23.21 49.80 37.93
C THR A 167 22.17 50.94 37.82
N ILE A 168 21.02 50.82 38.51
CA ILE A 168 20.60 51.58 39.72
C ILE A 168 19.06 51.66 39.91
N ASN A 169 18.61 51.38 41.16
CA ASN A 169 17.36 51.73 41.89
C ASN A 169 15.98 51.59 41.18
N ALA A 170 14.99 50.84 41.72
CA ALA A 170 14.22 51.02 42.98
C ALA A 170 13.21 52.21 42.92
N THR A 171 12.00 52.16 43.52
CA THR A 171 11.55 51.36 44.68
C THR A 171 10.03 51.07 44.66
N VAL A 172 9.63 50.03 45.42
CA VAL A 172 8.30 49.64 45.95
C VAL A 172 7.11 50.61 45.82
N GLY A 173 5.91 50.06 45.54
CA GLY A 173 4.62 50.68 45.87
C GLY A 173 3.43 49.70 45.78
N THR A 174 2.86 49.30 46.91
CA THR A 174 1.51 48.71 47.00
C THR A 174 0.47 49.82 47.17
N ASP A 175 -0.77 49.65 46.70
CA ASP A 175 -1.90 49.31 47.59
C ASP A 175 -3.27 49.25 46.87
N SER A 176 -4.36 49.09 47.64
CA SER A 176 -5.69 48.69 47.16
C SER A 176 -6.80 49.75 47.35
N LEU A 177 -7.93 49.53 46.63
CA LEU A 177 -9.33 49.89 46.99
C LEU A 177 -9.90 51.33 46.78
N LYS A 178 -11.20 51.32 46.38
CA LYS A 178 -12.34 52.27 46.60
C LYS A 178 -12.64 53.48 45.68
N GLU A 179 -13.81 53.34 45.02
CA GLU A 179 -15.02 54.21 45.02
C GLU A 179 -14.96 55.75 44.77
N GLY A 180 -15.79 56.24 43.80
CA GLY A 180 -16.61 57.46 44.05
C GLY A 180 -17.03 58.42 42.91
N LYS A 181 -18.26 58.26 42.37
CA LYS A 181 -19.23 59.30 41.85
C LYS A 181 -18.84 60.21 40.65
N THR A 182 -19.78 60.79 39.86
CA THR A 182 -21.28 60.86 39.92
C THR A 182 -21.93 60.09 38.73
N SER A 183 -22.97 60.40 37.93
CA SER A 183 -24.07 61.41 37.72
C SER A 183 -25.18 60.72 36.87
N GLU A 184 -26.49 60.97 36.95
CA GLU A 184 -27.33 62.13 36.52
C GLU A 184 -27.22 62.45 35.01
N GLU A 185 -28.26 62.43 34.14
CA GLU A 185 -29.76 62.31 34.21
C GLU A 185 -30.31 61.74 32.85
N SER A 186 -31.59 61.41 32.52
CA SER A 186 -32.89 61.11 33.18
C SER A 186 -33.92 60.48 32.15
N PRO A 187 -35.14 59.98 32.52
CA PRO A 187 -35.86 58.92 31.74
C PRO A 187 -37.41 59.05 31.47
N SER A 188 -37.98 58.06 30.74
CA SER A 188 -39.38 57.55 30.83
C SER A 188 -39.47 56.13 30.17
N GLN A 189 -40.08 55.03 30.67
CA GLN A 189 -41.45 54.68 31.19
C GLN A 189 -42.50 54.37 30.08
N HIS A 190 -43.42 53.37 30.11
CA HIS A 190 -43.93 52.44 31.16
C HIS A 190 -44.56 51.10 30.60
N MET A 191 -44.73 50.08 31.47
CA MET A 191 -45.60 48.84 31.52
C MET A 191 -46.70 48.53 30.44
N VAL A 192 -47.07 47.31 29.98
CA VAL A 192 -47.44 45.97 30.59
C VAL A 192 -48.86 45.95 31.25
N PRO A 193 -49.82 44.96 31.10
CA PRO A 193 -49.76 43.51 30.66
C PRO A 193 -50.94 42.90 29.77
N LEU A 194 -50.86 41.57 29.47
CA LEU A 194 -51.91 40.49 29.33
C LEU A 194 -53.28 40.66 28.58
N SER A 195 -53.54 39.79 27.57
CA SER A 195 -54.79 38.98 27.39
C SER A 195 -54.70 38.04 26.14
N LYS A 196 -55.79 37.37 25.74
CA LYS A 196 -56.25 35.99 26.02
C LYS A 196 -57.36 35.62 25.00
N ASP A 197 -57.47 34.34 24.62
CA ASP A 197 -58.57 33.66 23.88
C ASP A 197 -59.09 34.22 22.52
N PHE A 198 -59.13 33.38 21.47
CA PHE A 198 -60.38 32.94 20.81
C PHE A 198 -60.17 31.74 19.85
N LEU A 199 -61.24 30.96 19.63
CA LEU A 199 -61.35 29.85 18.67
C LEU A 199 -61.79 30.40 17.27
N THR A 200 -62.06 29.66 16.17
CA THR A 200 -62.77 28.36 16.03
C THR A 200 -62.72 27.80 14.58
N LEU A 201 -62.80 26.46 14.44
CA LEU A 201 -63.42 25.61 13.37
C LEU A 201 -63.16 25.84 11.84
N CYS A 202 -62.91 24.71 11.14
CA CYS A 202 -63.47 24.14 9.88
C CYS A 202 -63.96 25.05 8.69
N SER A 203 -64.06 24.58 7.42
CA SER A 203 -64.34 23.22 6.90
C SER A 203 -63.87 22.91 5.45
N THR A 204 -63.77 21.61 5.13
CA THR A 204 -64.15 20.91 3.87
C THR A 204 -63.75 21.43 2.48
N ASP A 205 -63.07 20.55 1.74
CA ASP A 205 -63.38 20.04 0.40
C ASP A 205 -63.89 20.98 -0.72
N ALA A 206 -63.11 21.05 -1.81
CA ALA A 206 -63.60 20.70 -3.15
C ALA A 206 -62.44 20.34 -4.08
N SER A 207 -62.62 19.33 -4.93
CA SER A 207 -61.78 19.05 -6.10
C SER A 207 -62.48 19.50 -7.38
N VAL A 208 -61.73 19.83 -8.43
CA VAL A 208 -62.10 19.60 -9.84
C VAL A 208 -60.89 19.88 -10.74
N SER A 209 -60.75 19.08 -11.80
CA SER A 209 -59.73 19.20 -12.84
C SER A 209 -60.29 19.85 -14.11
N MET A 210 -59.50 20.67 -14.80
CA MET A 210 -59.70 20.97 -16.22
C MET A 210 -58.37 21.04 -16.97
N GLU A 211 -58.30 20.33 -18.09
CA GLU A 211 -57.28 20.53 -19.12
C GLU A 211 -57.72 21.64 -20.08
N VAL A 212 -56.75 22.37 -20.65
CA VAL A 212 -56.94 23.11 -21.91
C VAL A 212 -55.66 22.97 -22.74
N GLN A 213 -55.75 22.31 -23.89
CA GLN A 213 -54.74 22.41 -24.94
C GLN A 213 -55.07 23.59 -25.86
N HIS A 214 -54.06 24.21 -26.45
CA HIS A 214 -54.24 24.94 -27.72
C HIS A 214 -52.95 24.88 -28.58
N PHE A 215 -53.12 24.54 -29.85
CA PHE A 215 -52.11 24.65 -30.91
C PHE A 215 -52.01 26.11 -31.38
N PHE A 216 -50.84 26.57 -31.86
CA PHE A 216 -50.56 26.62 -33.31
C PHE A 216 -49.15 27.13 -33.71
N ASP A 217 -48.55 26.38 -34.65
CA ASP A 217 -47.54 26.70 -35.70
C ASP A 217 -46.21 27.44 -35.47
N CYS A 218 -45.32 27.20 -36.44
CA CYS A 218 -43.89 27.53 -36.45
C CYS A 218 -43.52 28.59 -37.51
N THR A 219 -42.40 29.29 -37.33
CA THR A 219 -41.52 29.70 -38.46
C THR A 219 -40.09 30.03 -38.00
N ASN A 220 -39.10 29.93 -38.90
CA ASN A 220 -37.66 29.96 -38.58
C ASN A 220 -37.06 31.38 -38.55
N GLY A 221 -36.10 31.67 -37.64
CA GLY A 221 -35.36 32.94 -37.69
C GLY A 221 -34.24 33.24 -36.69
N LYS A 222 -33.05 32.60 -36.83
CA LYS A 222 -31.71 33.04 -36.34
C LYS A 222 -31.43 33.13 -34.82
N LYS A 223 -30.44 32.30 -34.40
CA LYS A 223 -29.37 32.49 -33.38
C LYS A 223 -29.62 33.56 -32.29
N ALA A 224 -29.88 33.21 -31.02
CA ALA A 224 -29.11 32.40 -30.06
C ALA A 224 -27.97 33.14 -29.31
N THR A 225 -28.36 34.06 -28.43
CA THR A 225 -27.67 34.37 -27.17
C THR A 225 -28.72 34.59 -26.08
N ASP A 226 -29.01 33.56 -25.30
CA ASP A 226 -29.54 33.64 -23.93
C ASP A 226 -29.70 32.20 -23.39
N VAL A 227 -29.15 31.93 -22.20
CA VAL A 227 -29.32 30.65 -21.49
C VAL A 227 -30.30 30.90 -20.34
N PRO A 228 -31.48 30.24 -20.29
CA PRO A 228 -32.45 30.50 -19.24
C PRO A 228 -31.95 30.00 -17.87
N ASN A 229 -31.55 30.93 -16.99
CA ASN A 229 -31.40 30.66 -15.56
C ASN A 229 -32.80 30.44 -14.94
N GLY A 230 -33.32 29.22 -15.09
CA GLY A 230 -34.72 28.86 -14.82
C GLY A 230 -34.93 27.65 -13.91
N CYS A 231 -33.94 27.26 -13.10
CA CYS A 231 -34.15 26.23 -12.08
C CYS A 231 -35.06 26.78 -10.97
N THR A 232 -36.31 26.30 -10.94
CA THR A 232 -37.31 26.69 -9.93
C THR A 232 -36.89 26.22 -8.53
N ALA A 233 -37.11 27.06 -7.52
CA ALA A 233 -36.73 26.77 -6.14
C ALA A 233 -37.32 25.47 -5.59
N THR A 234 -38.50 25.07 -6.10
CA THR A 234 -39.15 23.80 -5.77
C THR A 234 -38.32 22.58 -6.17
N ALA A 235 -37.65 22.59 -7.33
CA ALA A 235 -36.76 21.51 -7.74
C ALA A 235 -35.53 21.40 -6.82
N THR A 236 -34.96 22.55 -6.42
CA THR A 236 -33.83 22.61 -5.48
C THR A 236 -34.21 22.07 -4.09
N HIS A 237 -35.37 22.45 -3.56
CA HIS A 237 -35.88 21.91 -2.31
C HIS A 237 -36.16 20.40 -2.37
N LEU A 238 -36.74 19.90 -3.47
CA LEU A 238 -37.03 18.47 -3.63
C LEU A 238 -35.74 17.63 -3.70
N ASN A 239 -34.69 18.16 -4.34
CA ASN A 239 -33.37 17.53 -4.35
C ASN A 239 -32.71 17.55 -2.98
N ASN A 240 -32.75 18.68 -2.25
CA ASN A 240 -32.17 18.76 -0.91
C ASN A 240 -32.84 17.77 0.07
N ALA A 241 -34.17 17.62 0.02
CA ALA A 241 -34.89 16.64 0.83
C ALA A 241 -34.50 15.18 0.49
N LYS A 242 -34.24 14.86 -0.79
CA LYS A 242 -33.70 13.57 -1.21
C LYS A 242 -32.26 13.36 -0.72
N LEU A 243 -31.40 14.38 -0.80
CA LEU A 243 -30.02 14.33 -0.33
C LEU A 243 -29.94 14.12 1.20
N GLU A 244 -30.76 14.80 2.00
CA GLU A 244 -30.82 14.54 3.44
C GLU A 244 -31.29 13.13 3.77
N ASN A 245 -32.33 12.64 3.07
CA ASN A 245 -32.84 11.30 3.30
C ASN A 245 -31.85 10.20 2.91
N ALA A 246 -30.92 10.45 1.98
CA ALA A 246 -29.83 9.52 1.64
C ALA A 246 -28.83 9.25 2.79
N TYR A 247 -28.84 10.08 3.84
CA TYR A 247 -28.04 9.91 5.06
C TYR A 247 -28.89 9.49 6.28
N LYS A 248 -30.22 9.47 6.15
CA LYS A 248 -31.15 8.99 7.20
C LYS A 248 -31.44 7.51 6.97
N GLY A 249 -30.80 6.66 7.75
CA GLY A 249 -30.97 5.20 7.70
C GLY A 249 -29.69 4.40 7.44
N GLY A 250 -28.53 4.97 7.78
CA GLY A 250 -27.23 4.33 7.57
C GLY A 250 -26.86 3.24 8.58
N VAL A 251 -25.61 2.80 8.50
CA VAL A 251 -25.04 1.70 9.29
C VAL A 251 -23.90 2.20 10.16
N ALA A 252 -23.96 1.93 11.46
CA ALA A 252 -22.82 2.12 12.34
C ALA A 252 -21.95 0.85 12.36
N ILE A 253 -20.65 0.99 12.19
CA ILE A 253 -19.68 -0.11 12.24
C ILE A 253 -18.76 0.14 13.42
N LEU A 254 -18.83 -0.72 14.44
CA LEU A 254 -17.98 -0.59 15.63
C LEU A 254 -16.68 -1.36 15.42
N ASP A 255 -15.55 -0.66 15.36
CA ASP A 255 -14.24 -1.25 15.09
C ASP A 255 -13.57 -1.75 16.37
N PHE A 256 -13.40 -3.08 16.48
CA PHE A 256 -12.75 -3.76 17.61
C PHE A 256 -11.25 -4.00 17.39
N GLY A 257 -10.64 -3.27 16.46
CA GLY A 257 -9.21 -3.33 16.15
C GLY A 257 -8.83 -4.36 15.08
N ALA A 258 -9.77 -4.73 14.21
CA ALA A 258 -9.47 -5.57 13.05
C ALA A 258 -9.22 -4.73 11.79
N GLN A 259 -8.27 -5.19 10.97
CA GLN A 259 -8.03 -4.63 9.63
C GLN A 259 -9.31 -4.61 8.75
N PHE A 260 -10.29 -5.47 9.09
CA PHE A 260 -11.55 -5.62 8.37
C PHE A 260 -12.59 -4.50 8.61
N GLY A 261 -12.45 -3.62 9.60
CA GLY A 261 -13.40 -2.51 9.82
C GLY A 261 -13.58 -1.63 8.56
N LYS A 262 -12.47 -1.34 7.86
CA LYS A 262 -12.45 -0.65 6.55
C LYS A 262 -13.09 -1.47 5.42
N VAL A 263 -13.03 -2.80 5.49
CA VAL A 263 -13.59 -3.71 4.48
C VAL A 263 -15.11 -3.81 4.62
N ILE A 264 -15.62 -3.91 5.85
CA ILE A 264 -17.07 -3.86 6.14
C ILE A 264 -17.66 -2.53 5.61
N ASP A 265 -17.02 -1.39 5.89
CA ASP A 265 -17.45 -0.06 5.42
C ASP A 265 -17.54 0.00 3.88
N ARG A 266 -16.56 -0.58 3.18
CA ARG A 266 -16.59 -0.71 1.72
C ARG A 266 -17.74 -1.60 1.24
N ARG A 267 -17.95 -2.79 1.83
CA ARG A 267 -19.02 -3.73 1.40
C ARG A 267 -20.43 -3.22 1.65
N VAL A 268 -20.64 -2.40 2.67
CA VAL A 268 -21.92 -1.70 2.88
C VAL A 268 -22.14 -0.65 1.77
N ARG A 269 -21.10 0.12 1.43
CA ARG A 269 -21.17 1.17 0.40
C ARG A 269 -21.29 0.65 -1.03
N GLU A 270 -20.69 -0.49 -1.33
CA GLU A 270 -20.91 -1.27 -2.56
C GLU A 270 -22.39 -1.65 -2.81
N GLN A 271 -23.28 -1.46 -1.83
CA GLN A 271 -24.72 -1.67 -1.93
C GLN A 271 -25.54 -0.36 -1.88
N ASN A 272 -24.90 0.80 -2.08
CA ASN A 272 -25.51 2.14 -2.03
C ASN A 272 -26.13 2.48 -0.67
N VAL A 273 -25.50 2.05 0.42
CA VAL A 273 -25.87 2.33 1.80
C VAL A 273 -24.83 3.25 2.47
N PHE A 274 -25.30 4.25 3.22
CA PHE A 274 -24.43 5.11 4.02
C PHE A 274 -23.88 4.34 5.24
N SER A 275 -22.58 4.41 5.46
CA SER A 275 -21.89 3.79 6.60
C SER A 275 -20.93 4.75 7.29
N GLU A 276 -20.75 4.52 8.59
CA GLU A 276 -19.85 5.27 9.47
C GLU A 276 -19.12 4.30 10.41
N ILE A 277 -17.78 4.36 10.44
CA ILE A 277 -16.97 3.59 11.38
C ILE A 277 -16.84 4.40 12.67
N LEU A 278 -17.16 3.79 13.80
CA LEU A 278 -17.13 4.40 15.13
C LEU A 278 -16.22 3.56 16.06
N PRO A 279 -15.62 4.19 17.09
CA PRO A 279 -14.92 3.48 18.15
C PRO A 279 -15.80 2.44 18.86
N PHE A 280 -15.22 1.29 19.26
CA PHE A 280 -15.95 0.23 19.96
C PHE A 280 -16.60 0.66 21.30
N ASN A 281 -16.15 1.76 21.90
CA ASN A 281 -16.59 2.26 23.20
C ASN A 281 -17.71 3.34 23.13
N THR A 282 -18.14 3.73 21.92
CA THR A 282 -19.30 4.60 21.67
C THR A 282 -20.55 4.08 22.39
N LYS A 283 -21.39 4.96 22.93
CA LYS A 283 -22.58 4.55 23.70
C LYS A 283 -23.80 4.37 22.81
N ALA A 284 -24.68 3.46 23.22
CA ALA A 284 -25.96 3.26 22.58
C ALA A 284 -26.82 4.54 22.61
N ALA A 285 -26.69 5.35 23.68
CA ALA A 285 -27.35 6.64 23.79
C ALA A 285 -26.96 7.59 22.65
N ASP A 286 -25.66 7.84 22.46
CA ASP A 286 -25.12 8.70 21.40
C ASP A 286 -25.62 8.27 20.00
N MET A 287 -25.66 6.95 19.77
CA MET A 287 -26.10 6.37 18.50
C MET A 287 -27.60 6.52 18.24
N VAL A 288 -28.42 6.41 19.29
CA VAL A 288 -29.87 6.61 19.21
C VAL A 288 -30.23 8.09 19.11
N GLU A 289 -29.54 8.97 19.85
CA GLU A 289 -29.72 10.43 19.80
C GLU A 289 -29.40 11.00 18.41
N LYS A 290 -28.32 10.52 17.78
CA LYS A 290 -27.96 10.89 16.40
C LYS A 290 -29.04 10.49 15.37
N GLY A 291 -29.91 9.54 15.70
CA GLY A 291 -31.14 9.18 14.97
C GLY A 291 -30.97 8.64 13.55
N CYS A 292 -29.74 8.58 13.03
CA CYS A 292 -29.46 8.31 11.62
C CYS A 292 -29.23 6.83 11.29
N TYR A 293 -29.08 5.94 12.28
CA TYR A 293 -28.74 4.53 12.04
C TYR A 293 -29.96 3.61 12.00
N LYS A 294 -29.90 2.58 11.14
CA LYS A 294 -30.88 1.49 11.04
C LYS A 294 -30.28 0.10 11.27
N ALA A 295 -28.95 -0.01 11.28
CA ALA A 295 -28.24 -1.23 11.61
C ALA A 295 -26.92 -0.93 12.33
N ILE A 296 -26.46 -1.88 13.14
CA ILE A 296 -25.15 -1.87 13.79
C ILE A 296 -24.39 -3.13 13.37
N ILE A 297 -23.12 -2.99 12.99
CA ILE A 297 -22.22 -4.12 12.73
C ILE A 297 -21.08 -4.07 13.76
N LEU A 298 -20.94 -5.13 14.54
CA LEU A 298 -19.81 -5.34 15.44
C LEU A 298 -18.74 -6.11 14.67
N SER A 299 -17.61 -5.46 14.40
CA SER A 299 -16.53 -6.06 13.62
C SER A 299 -15.77 -7.17 14.36
N GLY A 300 -14.88 -7.85 13.63
CA GLY A 300 -13.89 -8.75 14.22
C GLY A 300 -12.82 -8.01 15.03
N GLY A 301 -11.94 -8.77 15.67
CA GLY A 301 -10.79 -8.26 16.42
C GLY A 301 -9.76 -9.37 16.62
N PRO A 302 -8.46 -9.05 16.76
CA PRO A 302 -7.39 -10.04 16.94
C PRO A 302 -7.34 -10.64 18.36
N ASN A 303 -8.11 -10.08 19.30
CA ASN A 303 -8.10 -10.44 20.71
C ASN A 303 -9.11 -11.53 21.05
N SER A 304 -8.85 -12.28 22.13
CA SER A 304 -9.85 -13.14 22.78
C SER A 304 -10.84 -12.28 23.57
N VAL A 305 -12.15 -12.55 23.47
CA VAL A 305 -13.18 -11.90 24.31
C VAL A 305 -13.03 -12.20 25.81
N ASN A 306 -12.15 -13.15 26.17
CA ASN A 306 -11.80 -13.53 27.54
C ASN A 306 -10.42 -13.02 27.98
N SER A 307 -9.79 -12.14 27.18
CA SER A 307 -8.59 -11.41 27.60
C SER A 307 -8.90 -10.45 28.76
N PHE A 308 -7.95 -10.26 29.68
CA PHE A 308 -8.04 -9.19 30.68
C PHE A 308 -8.02 -7.79 30.04
N ASN A 309 -7.39 -7.66 28.87
CA ASN A 309 -7.37 -6.45 28.05
C ASN A 309 -8.38 -6.52 26.88
N ALA A 310 -9.50 -7.23 27.04
CA ALA A 310 -10.56 -7.27 26.02
C ALA A 310 -11.23 -5.89 25.91
N PRO A 311 -11.40 -5.30 24.71
CA PRO A 311 -12.10 -4.02 24.53
C PRO A 311 -13.51 -4.01 25.14
N GLU A 312 -13.76 -3.08 26.07
CA GLU A 312 -15.07 -2.87 26.68
C GLU A 312 -16.01 -2.11 25.73
N PHE A 313 -17.17 -2.70 25.43
CA PHE A 313 -18.25 -2.08 24.66
C PHE A 313 -19.46 -1.82 25.55
N ASP A 314 -20.38 -0.95 25.11
CA ASP A 314 -21.64 -0.69 25.83
C ASP A 314 -22.67 -1.82 25.57
N PRO A 315 -23.08 -2.62 26.59
CA PRO A 315 -24.04 -3.70 26.39
C PRO A 315 -25.42 -3.21 25.93
N ALA A 316 -25.77 -1.94 26.17
CA ALA A 316 -27.03 -1.35 25.70
C ALA A 316 -27.13 -1.32 24.16
N ILE A 317 -26.02 -1.44 23.44
CA ILE A 317 -25.99 -1.60 21.98
C ILE A 317 -26.84 -2.82 21.54
N LEU A 318 -26.86 -3.89 22.34
CA LEU A 318 -27.61 -5.12 22.04
C LEU A 318 -29.09 -5.05 22.44
N THR A 319 -29.53 -3.96 23.08
CA THR A 319 -30.91 -3.77 23.55
C THR A 319 -31.56 -2.47 23.08
N CYS A 320 -30.83 -1.61 22.36
CA CYS A 320 -31.30 -0.31 21.85
C CYS A 320 -32.40 -0.36 20.76
N GLY A 321 -32.83 -1.56 20.35
CA GLY A 321 -33.86 -1.76 19.32
C GLY A 321 -33.39 -1.62 17.88
N ILE A 322 -32.11 -1.27 17.66
CA ILE A 322 -31.48 -1.27 16.33
C ILE A 322 -30.92 -2.69 16.06
N PRO A 323 -31.22 -3.32 14.90
CA PRO A 323 -30.67 -4.62 14.52
C PRO A 323 -29.14 -4.67 14.52
N VAL A 324 -28.58 -5.79 15.00
CA VAL A 324 -27.13 -5.96 15.18
C VAL A 324 -26.62 -7.22 14.46
N LEU A 325 -25.51 -7.09 13.73
CA LEU A 325 -24.73 -8.20 13.18
C LEU A 325 -23.34 -8.24 13.82
N GLY A 326 -23.00 -9.32 14.52
CA GLY A 326 -21.65 -9.56 15.03
C GLY A 326 -20.82 -10.42 14.07
N ILE A 327 -19.61 -9.98 13.74
CA ILE A 327 -18.67 -10.69 12.88
C ILE A 327 -17.46 -11.13 13.71
N CYS A 328 -17.17 -12.44 13.73
CA CYS A 328 -16.10 -13.08 14.49
C CYS A 328 -16.06 -12.67 15.98
N TYR A 329 -15.23 -11.69 16.37
CA TYR A 329 -15.20 -11.13 17.72
C TYR A 329 -16.56 -10.54 18.13
N GLY A 330 -17.24 -9.82 17.23
CA GLY A 330 -18.60 -9.32 17.47
C GLY A 330 -19.63 -10.42 17.72
N PHE A 331 -19.50 -11.57 17.06
CA PHE A 331 -20.34 -12.76 17.33
C PHE A 331 -20.07 -13.34 18.73
N GLN A 332 -18.80 -13.43 19.12
CA GLN A 332 -18.39 -13.90 20.44
C GLN A 332 -18.83 -12.95 21.56
N LEU A 333 -18.80 -11.62 21.33
CA LEU A 333 -19.37 -10.63 22.24
C LEU A 333 -20.88 -10.80 22.43
N ILE A 334 -21.64 -10.96 21.34
CA ILE A 334 -23.09 -11.19 21.42
C ILE A 334 -23.38 -12.45 22.24
N ASN A 335 -22.72 -13.58 21.94
CA ASN A 335 -22.95 -14.82 22.68
C ASN A 335 -22.65 -14.65 24.19
N LYS A 336 -21.52 -14.00 24.51
CA LYS A 336 -21.07 -13.75 25.89
C LYS A 336 -22.00 -12.79 26.65
N ALA A 337 -22.52 -11.76 26.00
CA ALA A 337 -23.40 -10.77 26.62
C ALA A 337 -24.76 -11.36 27.06
N PHE A 338 -25.24 -12.40 26.38
CA PHE A 338 -26.45 -13.14 26.74
C PHE A 338 -26.16 -14.42 27.57
N GLY A 339 -24.99 -14.50 28.22
CA GLY A 339 -24.65 -15.58 29.15
C GLY A 339 -24.12 -16.87 28.51
N GLY A 340 -23.91 -16.88 27.19
CA GLY A 340 -23.17 -17.94 26.51
C GLY A 340 -21.68 -17.91 26.87
N TYR A 341 -20.98 -19.01 26.59
CA TYR A 341 -19.55 -19.15 26.85
C TYR A 341 -18.74 -19.19 25.55
N VAL A 342 -17.45 -18.83 25.62
CA VAL A 342 -16.54 -18.82 24.47
C VAL A 342 -15.27 -19.56 24.86
N SER A 343 -14.94 -20.61 24.12
CA SER A 343 -13.88 -21.57 24.44
C SER A 343 -12.63 -21.33 23.61
N LYS A 344 -11.53 -20.95 24.28
CA LYS A 344 -10.21 -20.80 23.67
C LYS A 344 -9.61 -22.17 23.34
N LYS A 345 -9.20 -22.39 22.08
CA LYS A 345 -8.58 -23.65 21.64
C LYS A 345 -7.05 -23.54 21.54
N SER A 346 -6.40 -24.70 21.53
CA SER A 346 -4.95 -24.86 21.32
C SER A 346 -4.55 -24.82 19.84
N VAL A 347 -5.48 -25.10 18.93
CA VAL A 347 -5.32 -25.00 17.48
C VAL A 347 -6.19 -23.85 16.99
N ARG A 348 -5.61 -22.99 16.16
CA ARG A 348 -6.29 -21.87 15.51
C ARG A 348 -6.73 -22.31 14.11
N GLU A 349 -7.99 -22.08 13.78
CA GLU A 349 -8.53 -22.38 12.46
C GLU A 349 -8.60 -21.07 11.66
N ASP A 350 -7.60 -20.88 10.79
CA ASP A 350 -7.55 -19.83 9.78
C ASP A 350 -7.61 -20.49 8.40
N GLY A 351 -8.67 -20.26 7.63
CA GLY A 351 -8.80 -20.84 6.29
C GLY A 351 -10.16 -20.64 5.63
N GLN A 352 -10.19 -20.83 4.31
CA GLN A 352 -11.43 -20.90 3.55
C GLN A 352 -12.04 -22.30 3.69
N LEU A 353 -13.17 -22.42 4.37
CA LEU A 353 -13.84 -23.68 4.71
C LEU A 353 -15.28 -23.71 4.17
N GLU A 354 -15.86 -24.90 4.05
CA GLU A 354 -17.29 -25.07 3.80
C GLU A 354 -18.05 -25.20 5.13
N ILE A 355 -19.21 -24.53 5.21
CA ILE A 355 -20.13 -24.59 6.35
C ILE A 355 -21.55 -24.93 5.87
N ASP A 356 -22.31 -25.62 6.70
CA ASP A 356 -23.75 -25.84 6.48
C ASP A 356 -24.55 -24.71 7.17
N VAL A 357 -25.49 -24.08 6.48
CA VAL A 357 -26.32 -22.95 6.96
C VAL A 357 -27.81 -23.24 6.88
N ASP A 358 -28.56 -22.69 7.84
CA ASP A 358 -30.02 -22.76 7.87
C ASP A 358 -30.61 -21.65 6.98
N THR A 359 -31.02 -22.01 5.78
CA THR A 359 -31.61 -21.10 4.77
C THR A 359 -33.02 -20.61 5.13
N THR A 360 -33.62 -21.09 6.22
CA THR A 360 -34.85 -20.50 6.79
C THR A 360 -34.56 -19.23 7.58
N CYS A 361 -33.34 -19.07 8.10
CA CYS A 361 -32.90 -17.85 8.77
C CYS A 361 -32.93 -16.66 7.79
N PRO A 362 -33.52 -15.50 8.16
CA PRO A 362 -33.55 -14.33 7.30
C PRO A 362 -32.19 -13.87 6.77
N LEU A 363 -31.10 -14.15 7.49
CA LEU A 363 -29.72 -13.82 7.10
C LEU A 363 -29.20 -14.66 5.92
N PHE A 364 -29.65 -15.91 5.79
CA PHE A 364 -29.21 -16.86 4.75
C PHE A 364 -30.28 -17.13 3.69
N LYS A 365 -31.33 -16.30 3.65
CA LYS A 365 -32.41 -16.38 2.69
C LYS A 365 -31.87 -16.30 1.25
N GLY A 366 -32.32 -17.23 0.40
CA GLY A 366 -31.93 -17.29 -1.03
C GLY A 366 -30.57 -17.94 -1.30
N LEU A 367 -29.82 -18.36 -0.26
CA LEU A 367 -28.54 -19.04 -0.41
C LEU A 367 -28.72 -20.57 -0.49
N ALA A 368 -27.67 -21.25 -0.96
CA ALA A 368 -27.56 -22.70 -0.84
C ALA A 368 -27.25 -23.12 0.61
N THR A 369 -27.65 -24.33 1.00
CA THR A 369 -27.41 -24.86 2.36
C THR A 369 -25.94 -25.06 2.70
N ARG A 370 -25.04 -25.15 1.71
CA ARG A 370 -23.59 -25.07 1.91
C ARG A 370 -23.02 -23.76 1.41
N GLN A 371 -22.14 -23.17 2.22
CA GLN A 371 -21.49 -21.90 1.94
C GLN A 371 -19.99 -22.00 2.16
N LYS A 372 -19.21 -21.40 1.25
CA LYS A 372 -17.74 -21.36 1.35
C LYS A 372 -17.31 -20.00 1.91
N VAL A 373 -16.69 -20.01 3.09
CA VAL A 373 -16.45 -18.83 3.94
C VAL A 373 -15.03 -18.78 4.49
N LEU A 374 -14.52 -17.59 4.80
CA LEU A 374 -13.28 -17.41 5.56
C LEU A 374 -13.56 -17.47 7.08
N LEU A 375 -13.13 -18.54 7.72
CA LEU A 375 -13.03 -18.63 9.19
C LEU A 375 -11.60 -18.26 9.62
N THR A 376 -11.48 -17.39 10.62
CA THR A 376 -10.19 -16.99 11.22
C THR A 376 -10.39 -16.77 12.72
N HIS A 377 -10.21 -17.81 13.53
CA HIS A 377 -10.43 -17.74 14.98
C HIS A 377 -9.58 -18.70 15.82
N GLY A 378 -9.06 -18.21 16.95
CA GLY A 378 -8.45 -19.03 18.02
C GLY A 378 -9.41 -19.37 19.18
N ASP A 379 -10.50 -18.61 19.29
CA ASP A 379 -11.60 -18.82 20.23
C ASP A 379 -12.82 -19.34 19.48
N SER A 380 -13.65 -20.18 20.10
CA SER A 380 -14.76 -20.86 19.43
C SER A 380 -16.00 -21.01 20.31
N VAL A 381 -17.18 -21.04 19.69
CA VAL A 381 -18.46 -21.38 20.34
C VAL A 381 -18.90 -22.76 19.88
N THR A 382 -19.31 -23.60 20.82
CA THR A 382 -19.94 -24.90 20.58
C THR A 382 -21.42 -24.85 20.98
N GLU A 383 -22.23 -25.79 20.49
CA GLU A 383 -23.69 -25.77 20.66
C GLU A 383 -24.13 -25.74 22.14
N GLY A 384 -23.44 -26.47 23.02
CA GLY A 384 -23.64 -26.43 24.48
C GLY A 384 -23.10 -25.18 25.19
N THR A 385 -22.61 -24.18 24.45
CA THR A 385 -22.11 -22.88 24.97
C THR A 385 -22.80 -21.67 24.31
N VAL A 386 -23.78 -21.90 23.45
CA VAL A 386 -24.63 -20.84 22.89
C VAL A 386 -25.60 -20.34 23.96
N ALA A 387 -25.82 -19.02 24.02
CA ALA A 387 -26.82 -18.42 24.89
C ALA A 387 -28.24 -18.94 24.56
N SER A 388 -29.04 -19.28 25.58
CA SER A 388 -30.34 -19.94 25.43
C SER A 388 -31.36 -19.21 24.56
N ASP A 389 -31.20 -17.90 24.40
CA ASP A 389 -32.07 -17.03 23.62
C ASP A 389 -31.79 -17.09 22.09
N PHE A 390 -30.74 -17.80 21.67
CA PHE A 390 -30.28 -17.84 20.27
C PHE A 390 -30.43 -19.22 19.63
N LYS A 391 -30.93 -19.22 18.38
CA LYS A 391 -30.95 -20.40 17.49
C LYS A 391 -29.61 -20.53 16.78
N VAL A 392 -29.03 -21.74 16.74
CA VAL A 392 -27.89 -22.05 15.86
C VAL A 392 -28.37 -22.16 14.42
N VAL A 393 -27.87 -21.27 13.55
CA VAL A 393 -28.27 -21.14 12.14
C VAL A 393 -27.11 -21.37 11.16
N GLY A 394 -25.93 -21.74 11.64
CA GLY A 394 -24.82 -22.22 10.80
C GLY A 394 -23.84 -23.07 11.60
N ARG A 395 -23.28 -24.11 10.98
CA ARG A 395 -22.33 -25.05 11.59
C ARG A 395 -21.15 -25.37 10.67
N SER A 396 -19.96 -25.57 11.26
CA SER A 396 -18.79 -26.14 10.59
C SER A 396 -18.40 -27.42 11.33
N GLY A 397 -18.91 -28.56 10.88
CA GLY A 397 -18.85 -29.81 11.66
C GLY A 397 -19.43 -29.62 13.07
N ASN A 398 -18.57 -29.72 14.10
CA ASN A 398 -18.94 -29.55 15.52
C ASN A 398 -18.92 -28.09 16.03
N PHE A 399 -18.57 -27.11 15.18
CA PHE A 399 -18.50 -25.70 15.56
C PHE A 399 -19.77 -24.93 15.19
N VAL A 400 -20.15 -23.96 16.03
CA VAL A 400 -21.22 -23.01 15.71
C VAL A 400 -20.64 -21.89 14.84
N ALA A 401 -21.03 -21.87 13.57
CA ALA A 401 -20.59 -20.89 12.59
C ALA A 401 -21.51 -19.66 12.53
N ALA A 402 -22.78 -19.78 12.95
CA ALA A 402 -23.70 -18.64 13.06
C ALA A 402 -24.85 -18.85 14.06
N ILE A 403 -25.33 -17.76 14.68
CA ILE A 403 -26.48 -17.70 15.60
C ILE A 403 -27.44 -16.55 15.24
N ALA A 404 -28.72 -16.70 15.63
CA ALA A 404 -29.75 -15.67 15.47
C ALA A 404 -30.78 -15.64 16.61
N ASP A 405 -31.17 -14.43 17.01
CA ASP A 405 -32.43 -14.11 17.68
C ASP A 405 -33.24 -13.21 16.72
N GLU A 406 -34.19 -13.81 16.01
CA GLU A 406 -35.02 -13.14 15.02
C GLU A 406 -35.99 -12.11 15.64
N ARG A 407 -36.35 -12.29 16.92
CA ARG A 407 -37.27 -11.39 17.67
C ARG A 407 -36.58 -10.09 18.06
N ARG A 408 -35.34 -10.16 18.56
CA ARG A 408 -34.51 -8.96 18.85
C ARG A 408 -33.74 -8.45 17.62
N LYS A 409 -33.77 -9.19 16.50
CA LYS A 409 -32.97 -8.96 15.29
C LYS A 409 -31.47 -8.90 15.58
N LEU A 410 -30.99 -9.81 16.42
CA LEU A 410 -29.57 -9.97 16.75
C LEU A 410 -29.02 -11.19 16.01
N TYR A 411 -27.97 -10.99 15.24
CA TYR A 411 -27.35 -12.02 14.40
C TYR A 411 -25.85 -12.06 14.65
N GLY A 412 -25.24 -13.22 14.52
CA GLY A 412 -23.78 -13.34 14.62
C GLY A 412 -23.22 -14.45 13.75
N VAL A 413 -22.08 -14.18 13.12
CA VAL A 413 -21.33 -15.10 12.26
C VAL A 413 -19.89 -15.21 12.74
N GLN A 414 -19.35 -16.42 12.83
CA GLN A 414 -17.98 -16.69 13.27
C GLN A 414 -16.95 -16.51 12.13
N PHE A 415 -17.43 -16.43 10.88
CA PHE A 415 -16.67 -16.15 9.66
C PHE A 415 -16.81 -14.68 9.22
N HIS A 416 -15.98 -14.25 8.26
CA HIS A 416 -15.97 -12.89 7.72
C HIS A 416 -16.75 -12.79 6.39
N PRO A 417 -18.01 -12.31 6.35
CA PRO A 417 -18.77 -12.13 5.11
C PRO A 417 -18.28 -10.95 4.24
N GLU A 418 -17.37 -10.12 4.74
CA GLU A 418 -16.89 -8.92 4.05
C GLU A 418 -15.75 -9.18 3.03
N VAL A 419 -15.08 -10.33 3.09
CA VAL A 419 -13.94 -10.68 2.22
C VAL A 419 -14.35 -11.53 1.02
N ASP A 420 -13.63 -11.43 -0.11
CA ASP A 420 -13.89 -12.23 -1.33
C ASP A 420 -13.73 -13.75 -1.11
N LEU A 421 -13.01 -14.16 -0.05
CA LEU A 421 -12.90 -15.57 0.35
C LEU A 421 -14.20 -16.13 0.95
N SER A 422 -15.20 -15.28 1.23
CA SER A 422 -16.57 -15.69 1.55
C SER A 422 -17.47 -15.46 0.35
N ILE A 423 -17.69 -16.51 -0.45
CA ILE A 423 -18.16 -16.42 -1.84
C ILE A 423 -19.53 -15.71 -1.96
N CYS A 424 -20.47 -16.00 -1.05
CA CYS A 424 -21.78 -15.33 -0.98
C CYS A 424 -21.87 -14.32 0.18
N GLY A 425 -20.73 -13.76 0.60
CA GLY A 425 -20.65 -12.82 1.72
C GLY A 425 -21.38 -11.50 1.45
N LYS A 426 -21.42 -11.05 0.19
CA LYS A 426 -22.15 -9.85 -0.23
C LYS A 426 -23.66 -10.00 -0.04
N GLU A 427 -24.19 -11.17 -0.36
CA GLU A 427 -25.59 -11.56 -0.22
C GLU A 427 -25.99 -11.72 1.26
N ILE A 428 -25.11 -12.25 2.11
CA ILE A 428 -25.29 -12.29 3.58
C ILE A 428 -25.43 -10.86 4.14
N LEU A 429 -24.55 -9.95 3.74
CA LEU A 429 -24.64 -8.54 4.10
C LEU A 429 -25.90 -7.88 3.51
N HIS A 430 -26.30 -8.22 2.27
CA HIS A 430 -27.52 -7.72 1.64
C HIS A 430 -28.77 -8.10 2.45
N ASN A 431 -28.89 -9.37 2.83
CA ASN A 431 -29.99 -9.88 3.66
C ASN A 431 -30.08 -9.14 5.00
N PHE A 432 -28.94 -8.84 5.64
CA PHE A 432 -28.91 -8.05 6.87
C PHE A 432 -29.36 -6.58 6.65
N LEU A 433 -28.77 -5.89 5.68
CA LEU A 433 -29.03 -4.47 5.42
C LEU A 433 -30.49 -4.22 4.99
N PHE A 434 -30.95 -4.92 3.96
CA PHE A 434 -32.25 -4.66 3.34
C PHE A 434 -33.36 -5.52 3.95
N GLY A 435 -33.14 -6.82 4.11
CA GLY A 435 -34.16 -7.76 4.58
C GLY A 435 -34.45 -7.67 6.08
N ILE A 436 -33.41 -7.47 6.91
CA ILE A 436 -33.52 -7.48 8.38
C ILE A 436 -33.64 -6.05 8.94
N ALA A 437 -32.72 -5.16 8.55
CA ALA A 437 -32.67 -3.78 9.07
C ALA A 437 -33.60 -2.81 8.34
N GLY A 438 -34.04 -3.12 7.11
CA GLY A 438 -34.93 -2.25 6.34
C GLY A 438 -34.25 -0.95 5.89
N VAL A 439 -32.94 -1.00 5.64
CA VAL A 439 -32.18 0.13 5.09
C VAL A 439 -32.67 0.45 3.68
N THR A 440 -32.90 1.73 3.39
CA THR A 440 -33.24 2.20 2.04
C THR A 440 -31.97 2.54 1.25
N GLY A 441 -31.79 1.90 0.09
CA GLY A 441 -30.71 2.26 -0.84
C GLY A 441 -30.87 3.69 -1.35
N GLY A 442 -29.81 4.48 -1.27
CA GLY A 442 -29.87 5.91 -1.61
C GLY A 442 -28.53 6.65 -1.57
N PHE A 443 -27.47 6.03 -1.03
CA PHE A 443 -26.12 6.59 -0.96
C PHE A 443 -25.33 6.39 -2.27
N THR A 444 -25.97 6.73 -3.40
CA THR A 444 -25.41 6.60 -4.75
C THR A 444 -24.33 7.65 -5.03
N ILE A 445 -23.46 7.39 -6.02
CA ILE A 445 -22.44 8.35 -6.47
C ILE A 445 -23.06 9.69 -6.86
N ASP A 446 -24.17 9.70 -7.61
CA ASP A 446 -24.83 10.94 -8.06
C ASP A 446 -25.26 11.83 -6.87
N ASN A 447 -25.94 11.24 -5.87
CA ASN A 447 -26.40 11.97 -4.69
C ASN A 447 -25.22 12.55 -3.88
N ARG A 448 -24.09 11.82 -3.84
CA ARG A 448 -22.87 12.23 -3.15
C ARG A 448 -22.06 13.26 -3.92
N GLU A 449 -22.03 13.18 -5.25
CA GLU A 449 -21.45 14.21 -6.12
C GLU A 449 -22.20 15.53 -5.89
N GLN A 450 -23.54 15.51 -5.95
CA GLN A 450 -24.34 16.70 -5.71
C GLN A 450 -24.16 17.26 -4.30
N LYS A 451 -24.10 16.41 -3.26
CA LYS A 451 -23.83 16.88 -1.89
C LYS A 451 -22.44 17.49 -1.76
N CYS A 452 -21.41 16.85 -2.31
CA CYS A 452 -20.05 17.38 -2.27
C CYS A 452 -19.93 18.71 -3.05
N ILE A 453 -20.63 18.86 -4.19
CA ILE A 453 -20.74 20.14 -4.91
C ILE A 453 -21.42 21.22 -4.04
N GLN A 454 -22.45 20.87 -3.26
CA GLN A 454 -23.09 21.80 -2.31
C GLN A 454 -22.15 22.19 -1.16
N GLU A 455 -21.44 21.22 -0.55
CA GLU A 455 -20.47 21.45 0.52
C GLU A 455 -19.26 22.30 0.06
N ILE A 456 -18.72 22.03 -1.13
CA ILE A 456 -17.67 22.86 -1.75
C ILE A 456 -18.18 24.31 -1.92
N ARG A 457 -19.41 24.50 -2.39
CA ARG A 457 -20.00 25.83 -2.60
C ARG A 457 -20.26 26.58 -1.29
N SER A 458 -20.71 25.90 -0.23
CA SER A 458 -20.98 26.55 1.07
C SER A 458 -19.70 26.88 1.85
N VAL A 459 -18.64 26.07 1.74
CA VAL A 459 -17.36 26.33 2.40
C VAL A 459 -16.54 27.40 1.67
N VAL A 460 -16.46 27.33 0.33
CA VAL A 460 -15.62 28.24 -0.46
C VAL A 460 -16.31 29.59 -0.73
N VAL A 461 -17.64 29.62 -0.76
CA VAL A 461 -18.49 30.79 -1.04
C VAL A 461 -18.10 31.46 -2.36
N ASP A 462 -17.35 32.57 -2.32
CA ASP A 462 -16.88 33.39 -3.44
C ASP A 462 -15.38 33.22 -3.73
N LYS A 463 -14.62 32.67 -2.76
CA LYS A 463 -13.15 32.59 -2.78
C LYS A 463 -12.60 31.65 -3.86
N LYS A 464 -11.27 31.65 -3.99
CA LYS A 464 -10.53 30.78 -4.92
C LYS A 464 -9.95 29.56 -4.21
N VAL A 465 -9.76 28.49 -4.97
CA VAL A 465 -9.19 27.22 -4.52
C VAL A 465 -7.95 26.88 -5.34
N LEU A 466 -6.82 26.68 -4.67
CA LEU A 466 -5.61 26.10 -5.21
C LEU A 466 -5.70 24.57 -5.12
N VAL A 467 -5.53 23.86 -6.23
CA VAL A 467 -5.48 22.38 -6.24
C VAL A 467 -4.19 21.88 -6.88
N MET A 468 -3.47 21.05 -6.13
CA MET A 468 -2.21 20.46 -6.57
C MET A 468 -2.49 19.15 -7.31
N VAL A 469 -2.50 19.21 -8.64
CA VAL A 469 -2.69 18.06 -9.52
C VAL A 469 -1.37 17.30 -9.57
N SER A 470 -1.22 16.25 -8.77
CA SER A 470 -0.04 15.35 -8.85
C SER A 470 -0.01 14.52 -10.12
N GLY A 471 -1.17 14.40 -10.79
CA GLY A 471 -1.36 13.42 -11.85
C GLY A 471 -1.71 12.03 -11.32
N GLY A 472 -1.97 11.85 -10.02
CA GLY A 472 -2.73 10.69 -9.51
C GLY A 472 -4.23 10.83 -9.83
N VAL A 473 -4.96 9.71 -9.89
CA VAL A 473 -6.41 9.69 -10.17
C VAL A 473 -7.16 10.66 -9.24
N ASP A 474 -6.92 10.57 -7.94
CA ASP A 474 -7.63 11.33 -6.91
C ASP A 474 -7.43 12.84 -7.05
N SER A 475 -6.20 13.27 -7.36
CA SER A 475 -5.90 14.68 -7.66
C SER A 475 -6.58 15.19 -8.94
N THR A 476 -6.81 14.30 -9.91
CA THR A 476 -7.46 14.61 -11.19
C THR A 476 -8.98 14.70 -11.01
N VAL A 477 -9.56 13.77 -10.26
CA VAL A 477 -10.99 13.75 -9.89
C VAL A 477 -11.33 14.92 -8.98
N CYS A 478 -10.52 15.23 -7.97
CA CYS A 478 -10.68 16.40 -7.11
C CYS A 478 -10.66 17.71 -7.93
N ALA A 479 -9.70 17.86 -8.86
CA ALA A 479 -9.64 19.02 -9.74
C ALA A 479 -10.88 19.16 -10.66
N ALA A 480 -11.37 18.04 -11.23
CA ALA A 480 -12.59 18.03 -12.05
C ALA A 480 -13.86 18.34 -11.24
N LEU A 481 -13.95 17.83 -10.00
CA LEU A 481 -15.07 18.07 -9.09
C LEU A 481 -15.12 19.54 -8.65
N LEU A 482 -13.98 20.12 -8.28
CA LEU A 482 -13.86 21.55 -7.98
C LEU A 482 -14.25 22.41 -9.18
N HIS A 483 -13.86 22.03 -10.40
CA HIS A 483 -14.27 22.72 -11.62
C HIS A 483 -15.80 22.68 -11.82
N LYS A 484 -16.43 21.50 -11.69
CA LYS A 484 -17.90 21.34 -11.78
C LYS A 484 -18.65 22.10 -10.68
N ALA A 485 -18.04 22.22 -9.49
CA ALA A 485 -18.60 22.98 -8.37
C ALA A 485 -18.46 24.50 -8.53
N LEU A 486 -17.29 25.01 -8.92
CA LEU A 486 -16.91 26.43 -8.74
C LEU A 486 -16.66 27.22 -10.05
N GLY A 487 -16.44 26.54 -11.17
CA GLY A 487 -16.04 27.14 -12.46
C GLY A 487 -14.53 27.41 -12.59
N SER A 488 -14.03 27.51 -13.82
CA SER A 488 -12.59 27.57 -14.13
C SER A 488 -11.85 28.79 -13.56
N ASP A 489 -12.51 29.93 -13.37
CA ASP A 489 -11.83 31.16 -12.93
C ASP A 489 -11.58 31.23 -11.41
N ARG A 490 -12.15 30.28 -10.66
CA ARG A 490 -11.95 30.12 -9.21
C ARG A 490 -11.08 28.92 -8.82
N VAL A 491 -10.86 27.98 -9.74
CA VAL A 491 -10.01 26.80 -9.51
C VAL A 491 -8.63 26.99 -10.14
N ILE A 492 -7.64 27.22 -9.29
CA ILE A 492 -6.24 27.37 -9.66
C ILE A 492 -5.60 25.98 -9.66
N ALA A 493 -5.66 25.28 -10.79
CA ALA A 493 -5.05 23.96 -10.95
C ALA A 493 -3.55 24.07 -11.29
N VAL A 494 -2.69 23.49 -10.45
CA VAL A 494 -1.23 23.50 -10.61
C VAL A 494 -0.71 22.07 -10.69
N HIS A 495 0.06 21.75 -11.74
CA HIS A 495 0.79 20.50 -11.89
C HIS A 495 2.30 20.75 -11.78
N ILE A 496 2.94 20.21 -10.74
CA ILE A 496 4.40 20.21 -10.61
C ILE A 496 4.92 18.90 -11.22
N ASP A 497 5.62 19.01 -12.35
CA ASP A 497 6.36 17.89 -12.93
C ASP A 497 7.74 17.80 -12.26
N ASN A 498 7.91 16.79 -11.41
CA ASN A 498 9.17 16.52 -10.71
C ASN A 498 10.23 15.84 -11.61
N GLY A 499 9.89 15.53 -12.88
CA GLY A 499 10.73 14.83 -13.86
C GLY A 499 10.82 13.31 -13.70
N PHE A 500 10.31 12.77 -12.59
CA PHE A 500 10.22 11.35 -12.28
C PHE A 500 8.87 10.73 -12.66
N MET A 501 8.07 11.40 -13.49
CA MET A 501 6.79 10.91 -14.02
C MET A 501 6.99 9.87 -15.15
N ARG A 502 5.95 9.11 -15.48
CA ARG A 502 5.96 8.18 -16.64
C ARG A 502 5.97 8.94 -17.97
N THR A 503 6.39 8.27 -19.04
CA THR A 503 6.47 8.81 -20.41
C THR A 503 5.17 9.50 -20.83
N SER A 504 5.24 10.82 -21.03
CA SER A 504 4.12 11.71 -21.39
C SER A 504 2.89 11.66 -20.47
N GLU A 505 3.04 11.26 -19.20
CA GLU A 505 1.92 11.28 -18.25
C GLU A 505 1.48 12.71 -17.89
N SER A 506 2.43 13.60 -17.61
CA SER A 506 2.16 15.02 -17.35
C SER A 506 1.45 15.72 -18.50
N ASP A 507 1.78 15.37 -19.75
CA ASP A 507 1.12 15.90 -20.94
C ASP A 507 -0.35 15.46 -20.97
N ARG A 508 -0.61 14.15 -20.83
CA ARG A 508 -1.96 13.55 -20.87
C ARG A 508 -2.86 14.05 -19.74
N VAL A 509 -2.30 14.28 -18.54
CA VAL A 509 -3.02 14.84 -17.39
C VAL A 509 -3.44 16.29 -17.65
N VAL A 510 -2.51 17.13 -18.12
CA VAL A 510 -2.78 18.54 -18.44
C VAL A 510 -3.77 18.66 -19.60
N GLU A 511 -3.58 17.90 -20.68
CA GLU A 511 -4.52 17.85 -21.81
C GLU A 511 -5.95 17.48 -21.39
N SER A 512 -6.10 16.50 -20.50
CA SER A 512 -7.43 15.94 -20.20
C SER A 512 -8.23 16.82 -19.25
N LEU A 513 -7.57 17.54 -18.35
CA LEU A 513 -8.21 18.61 -17.57
C LEU A 513 -8.47 19.87 -18.42
N ASN A 514 -7.57 20.21 -19.35
CA ASN A 514 -7.82 21.28 -20.31
C ASN A 514 -9.01 20.96 -21.26
N LYS A 515 -9.24 19.69 -21.62
CA LYS A 515 -10.44 19.23 -22.36
C LYS A 515 -11.74 19.39 -21.57
N LEU A 516 -11.66 19.42 -20.22
CA LEU A 516 -12.76 19.83 -19.33
C LEU A 516 -12.79 21.36 -19.07
N ASN A 517 -12.12 22.17 -19.90
CA ASN A 517 -12.00 23.63 -19.75
C ASN A 517 -11.33 24.11 -18.43
N LEU A 518 -10.71 23.22 -17.66
CA LEU A 518 -9.92 23.57 -16.48
C LEU A 518 -8.47 23.88 -16.88
N LYS A 519 -8.08 25.15 -16.82
CA LYS A 519 -6.75 25.64 -17.21
C LYS A 519 -5.67 25.19 -16.23
N VAL A 520 -4.99 24.07 -16.50
CA VAL A 520 -3.91 23.57 -15.63
C VAL A 520 -2.58 24.26 -15.93
N ARG A 521 -1.94 24.84 -14.90
CA ARG A 521 -0.60 25.45 -14.99
C ARG A 521 0.46 24.38 -14.68
N ARG A 522 1.28 24.00 -15.66
CA ARG A 522 2.40 23.08 -15.48
C ARG A 522 3.69 23.83 -15.13
N TYR A 523 4.40 23.34 -14.13
CA TYR A 523 5.73 23.80 -13.74
C TYR A 523 6.72 22.63 -13.79
N ASN A 524 7.75 22.74 -14.63
CA ASN A 524 8.77 21.71 -14.79
C ASN A 524 9.90 21.95 -13.78
N ALA A 525 9.97 21.10 -12.76
CA ALA A 525 10.80 21.31 -11.57
C ALA A 525 11.97 20.32 -11.43
N PHE A 526 12.21 19.45 -12.41
CA PHE A 526 13.21 18.36 -12.36
C PHE A 526 14.56 18.77 -11.75
N TYR A 527 15.16 19.88 -12.18
CA TYR A 527 16.44 20.36 -11.64
C TYR A 527 16.36 20.81 -10.17
N ALA A 528 15.22 21.30 -9.70
CA ALA A 528 15.01 21.62 -8.29
C ALA A 528 14.95 20.34 -7.45
N PHE A 529 14.18 19.33 -7.88
CA PHE A 529 14.13 18.02 -7.20
C PHE A 529 15.49 17.32 -7.20
N MET A 530 16.17 17.26 -8.34
CA MET A 530 17.50 16.63 -8.51
C MET A 530 18.57 17.21 -7.58
N ASN A 531 18.57 18.54 -7.39
CA ASN A 531 19.48 19.23 -6.49
C ASN A 531 18.93 19.38 -5.06
N GLY A 532 17.70 18.93 -4.81
CA GLY A 532 17.01 19.04 -3.52
C GLY A 532 17.78 18.35 -2.41
N ARG A 533 17.74 18.94 -1.21
CA ARG A 533 18.39 18.47 0.01
C ARG A 533 17.47 18.73 1.20
N ILE A 534 17.71 18.04 2.31
CA ILE A 534 17.05 18.28 3.61
C ILE A 534 18.12 18.62 4.67
N PRO A 535 17.78 19.34 5.74
CA PRO A 535 18.61 19.40 6.94
C PRO A 535 18.74 18.02 7.59
N MET A 536 19.94 17.70 8.10
CA MET A 536 20.24 16.48 8.86
C MET A 536 21.18 16.83 10.01
N GLU A 537 20.62 16.98 11.22
CA GLU A 537 21.33 17.37 12.45
C GLU A 537 22.17 18.64 12.31
N ASN A 538 23.43 18.52 11.89
CA ASN A 538 24.39 19.63 11.76
C ASN A 538 24.74 20.00 10.30
N GLU A 539 24.29 19.24 9.29
CA GLU A 539 24.63 19.46 7.88
C GLU A 539 23.41 19.38 6.94
N LEU A 540 23.60 19.71 5.66
CA LEU A 540 22.63 19.40 4.60
C LEU A 540 22.91 18.02 4.01
N SER A 541 21.84 17.26 3.74
CA SER A 541 21.92 15.97 3.07
C SER A 541 22.68 16.03 1.73
N THR A 542 23.11 14.87 1.23
CA THR A 542 23.44 14.73 -0.20
C THR A 542 22.23 15.16 -1.05
N PRO A 543 22.46 15.73 -2.26
CA PRO A 543 21.37 16.07 -3.15
C PRO A 543 20.71 14.79 -3.69
N LEU A 544 19.42 14.85 -4.04
CA LEU A 544 18.65 13.69 -4.52
C LEU A 544 19.37 12.86 -5.58
N MET A 545 20.06 13.51 -6.52
CA MET A 545 20.88 12.89 -7.58
C MET A 545 22.11 12.09 -7.09
N ARG A 546 22.37 12.06 -5.78
CA ARG A 546 23.41 11.27 -5.08
C ARG A 546 22.84 10.44 -3.93
N THR A 547 21.56 10.58 -3.60
CA THR A 547 20.93 9.87 -2.49
C THR A 547 20.64 8.42 -2.85
N VAL A 548 21.27 7.49 -2.13
CA VAL A 548 20.99 6.05 -2.23
C VAL A 548 19.79 5.64 -1.38
N GLN A 549 19.75 6.04 -0.10
CA GLN A 549 18.78 5.58 0.89
C GLN A 549 17.33 5.99 0.55
N PRO A 550 16.39 5.05 0.36
CA PRO A 550 15.00 5.34 -0.01
C PRO A 550 14.25 6.34 0.85
N GLU A 551 14.29 6.19 2.18
CA GLU A 551 13.59 7.12 3.09
C GLU A 551 14.16 8.55 3.02
N VAL A 552 15.44 8.71 2.69
CA VAL A 552 16.05 10.02 2.45
C VAL A 552 15.63 10.56 1.08
N LYS A 553 15.55 9.74 0.02
CA LYS A 553 14.94 10.14 -1.27
C LYS A 553 13.53 10.70 -1.05
N ARG A 554 12.69 9.96 -0.29
CA ARG A 554 11.30 10.33 0.03
C ARG A 554 11.21 11.66 0.76
N LYS A 555 12.01 11.87 1.82
CA LYS A 555 12.07 13.14 2.56
C LYS A 555 12.49 14.31 1.67
N ILE A 556 13.56 14.15 0.88
CA ILE A 556 14.05 15.20 -0.04
C ILE A 556 12.99 15.60 -1.08
N ILE A 557 12.27 14.63 -1.64
CA ILE A 557 11.22 14.88 -2.62
C ILE A 557 10.03 15.62 -1.98
N GLY A 558 9.57 15.21 -0.80
CA GLY A 558 8.47 15.89 -0.12
C GLY A 558 8.79 17.34 0.27
N ASP A 559 9.95 17.55 0.90
CA ASP A 559 10.48 18.87 1.28
C ASP A 559 10.71 19.78 0.05
N THR A 560 11.25 19.24 -1.04
CA THR A 560 11.44 20.01 -2.27
C THR A 560 10.14 20.30 -3.01
N PHE A 561 9.15 19.39 -2.96
CA PHE A 561 7.80 19.66 -3.47
C PHE A 561 7.17 20.85 -2.75
N MET A 562 7.29 20.91 -1.42
CA MET A 562 6.80 22.05 -0.62
C MET A 562 7.48 23.35 -1.06
N ARG A 563 8.82 23.43 -1.06
CA ARG A 563 9.56 24.63 -1.52
C ARG A 563 9.18 25.09 -2.92
N VAL A 564 9.00 24.17 -3.87
CA VAL A 564 8.59 24.50 -5.24
C VAL A 564 7.14 25.00 -5.26
N LYS A 565 6.24 24.38 -4.50
CA LYS A 565 4.84 24.80 -4.36
C LYS A 565 4.72 26.19 -3.70
N ASP A 566 5.50 26.47 -2.66
CA ASP A 566 5.51 27.78 -1.98
C ASP A 566 6.00 28.88 -2.93
N LYS A 567 7.12 28.66 -3.62
CA LYS A 567 7.62 29.57 -4.67
C LYS A 567 6.57 29.83 -5.77
N ILE A 568 5.80 28.80 -6.18
CA ILE A 568 4.73 28.98 -7.17
C ILE A 568 3.59 29.83 -6.61
N MET A 569 3.24 29.73 -5.32
CA MET A 569 2.24 30.58 -4.69
C MET A 569 2.67 32.06 -4.67
N ASP A 570 3.95 32.32 -4.39
CA ASP A 570 4.56 33.67 -4.46
C ASP A 570 4.56 34.23 -5.89
N GLU A 571 5.02 33.43 -6.88
CA GLU A 571 5.04 33.82 -8.31
C GLU A 571 3.62 34.12 -8.84
N LEU A 572 2.63 33.37 -8.38
CA LEU A 572 1.22 33.58 -8.71
C LEU A 572 0.56 34.74 -7.94
N LYS A 573 1.26 35.33 -6.96
CA LYS A 573 0.76 36.38 -6.05
C LYS A 573 -0.59 36.02 -5.43
N LEU A 574 -0.71 34.78 -4.94
CA LEU A 574 -1.94 34.31 -4.31
C LEU A 574 -2.09 34.95 -2.94
N ASP A 575 -3.28 35.46 -2.66
CA ASP A 575 -3.63 36.00 -1.35
C ASP A 575 -3.67 34.88 -0.29
N LYS A 576 -3.45 35.23 0.98
CA LYS A 576 -3.53 34.33 2.14
C LYS A 576 -4.95 33.81 2.40
N ASP A 577 -5.92 34.20 1.58
CA ASP A 577 -7.32 33.79 1.65
C ASP A 577 -7.77 32.82 0.55
N VAL A 578 -6.81 32.22 -0.16
CA VAL A 578 -7.05 31.08 -1.05
C VAL A 578 -7.15 29.77 -0.24
N PHE A 579 -8.17 28.96 -0.52
CA PHE A 579 -8.28 27.59 0.01
C PHE A 579 -7.30 26.64 -0.66
N LEU A 580 -6.72 25.69 0.07
CA LEU A 580 -5.93 24.59 -0.47
C LEU A 580 -6.79 23.32 -0.54
N ALA A 581 -7.02 22.77 -1.74
CA ALA A 581 -7.72 21.51 -1.90
C ALA A 581 -6.76 20.31 -2.06
N GLN A 582 -7.09 19.22 -1.37
CA GLN A 582 -6.38 17.95 -1.43
C GLN A 582 -7.32 16.80 -1.84
N GLY A 583 -6.78 15.81 -2.54
CA GLY A 583 -7.48 14.59 -2.94
C GLY A 583 -7.41 13.47 -1.88
N THR A 584 -7.34 13.83 -0.60
CA THR A 584 -7.31 12.87 0.53
C THR A 584 -8.56 12.00 0.52
N LEU A 585 -8.40 10.70 0.73
CA LEU A 585 -9.49 9.72 0.68
C LEU A 585 -9.91 9.23 2.07
N ARG A 586 -11.08 8.58 2.13
CA ARG A 586 -11.60 7.96 3.35
C ARG A 586 -10.62 6.99 4.04
N PRO A 587 -9.89 6.11 3.33
CA PRO A 587 -8.90 5.23 3.96
C PRO A 587 -7.73 5.96 4.63
N ASP A 588 -7.32 7.13 4.10
CA ASP A 588 -6.23 7.94 4.63
C ASP A 588 -6.62 8.59 5.97
N LEU A 589 -7.84 9.14 6.04
CA LEU A 589 -8.40 9.65 7.28
C LEU A 589 -8.57 8.55 8.32
N ILE A 590 -9.06 7.37 7.95
CA ILE A 590 -9.20 6.27 8.92
C ILE A 590 -7.81 5.76 9.36
N GLU A 591 -6.79 5.71 8.49
CA GLU A 591 -5.40 5.39 8.91
C GLU A 591 -4.90 6.41 9.94
N SER A 592 -5.16 7.70 9.72
CA SER A 592 -4.80 8.79 10.63
C SER A 592 -5.57 8.71 11.97
N ALA A 593 -6.88 8.40 11.91
CA ALA A 593 -7.74 8.28 13.08
C ALA A 593 -7.49 6.99 13.88
N SER A 594 -7.11 5.89 13.22
CA SER A 594 -6.69 4.65 13.90
C SER A 594 -5.51 4.91 14.83
N HIS A 595 -4.52 5.71 14.44
CA HIS A 595 -3.41 6.06 15.34
C HIS A 595 -3.83 6.92 16.56
N LEU A 596 -4.95 7.65 16.47
CA LEU A 596 -5.52 8.40 17.60
C LEU A 596 -6.45 7.54 18.48
N ALA A 597 -7.12 6.54 17.89
CA ALA A 597 -8.10 5.69 18.58
C ALA A 597 -7.53 4.36 19.10
N SER A 598 -6.43 3.85 18.53
CA SER A 598 -5.74 2.64 18.97
C SER A 598 -4.23 2.85 19.10
N SER A 599 -3.76 2.86 20.34
CA SER A 599 -2.36 3.03 20.75
C SER A 599 -1.43 1.84 20.43
N HIS A 600 -1.81 1.00 19.46
CA HIS A 600 -1.23 -0.31 19.18
C HIS A 600 -0.86 -0.51 17.69
N ALA A 601 -0.97 0.52 16.86
CA ALA A 601 -0.65 0.47 15.43
C ALA A 601 0.56 1.37 15.09
N ASP A 602 1.67 0.75 14.70
CA ASP A 602 2.88 1.46 14.25
C ASP A 602 2.69 2.19 12.91
N VAL A 603 3.44 3.28 12.71
CA VAL A 603 3.29 4.19 11.56
C VAL A 603 3.97 3.61 10.31
N ILE A 604 3.26 2.75 9.59
CA ILE A 604 3.74 2.07 8.36
C ILE A 604 3.92 3.05 7.19
N LYS A 605 3.25 4.22 7.19
CA LYS A 605 3.36 5.25 6.13
C LYS A 605 3.55 6.65 6.73
N THR A 606 4.53 7.40 6.21
CA THR A 606 4.58 8.86 6.35
C THR A 606 3.55 9.49 5.41
N HIS A 607 2.56 10.20 5.96
CA HIS A 607 1.51 10.85 5.17
C HIS A 607 2.07 12.07 4.40
N HIS A 608 2.29 11.91 3.08
CA HIS A 608 2.81 12.97 2.20
C HIS A 608 1.89 14.20 2.08
N ASN A 609 0.63 14.09 2.51
CA ASN A 609 -0.33 15.19 2.52
C ASN A 609 -0.21 16.10 3.76
N ASP A 610 0.47 15.67 4.84
CA ASP A 610 0.42 16.33 6.16
C ASP A 610 1.69 17.13 6.47
N SER A 611 1.99 18.13 5.65
CA SER A 611 3.10 19.06 5.88
C SER A 611 2.75 20.13 6.91
N ALA A 612 3.76 20.79 7.49
CA ALA A 612 3.55 21.83 8.52
C ALA A 612 2.61 22.96 8.05
N LEU A 613 2.71 23.37 6.78
CA LEU A 613 1.83 24.38 6.19
C LEU A 613 0.43 23.84 5.86
N VAL A 614 0.26 22.53 5.61
CA VAL A 614 -1.08 21.93 5.55
C VAL A 614 -1.73 21.90 6.94
N ARG A 615 -0.95 21.66 8.01
CA ARG A 615 -1.46 21.78 9.39
C ARG A 615 -1.88 23.21 9.70
N GLU A 616 -1.01 24.20 9.47
CA GLU A 616 -1.35 25.62 9.65
C GLU A 616 -2.62 26.03 8.86
N LEU A 617 -2.73 25.62 7.59
CA LEU A 617 -3.92 25.89 6.79
C LEU A 617 -5.16 25.11 7.27
N ARG A 618 -5.00 23.91 7.87
CA ARG A 618 -6.09 23.11 8.44
C ARG A 618 -6.59 23.74 9.75
N ASP A 619 -5.68 24.19 10.61
CA ASP A 619 -5.96 24.92 11.85
C ASP A 619 -6.68 26.25 11.57
N LEU A 620 -6.34 26.91 10.44
CA LEU A 620 -7.03 28.08 9.91
C LEU A 620 -8.33 27.78 9.14
N GLY A 621 -8.74 26.51 9.02
CA GLY A 621 -9.96 26.10 8.31
C GLY A 621 -9.92 26.26 6.77
N LYS A 622 -8.73 26.42 6.18
CA LYS A 622 -8.50 26.69 4.75
C LYS A 622 -8.10 25.46 3.92
N VAL A 623 -8.12 24.27 4.51
CA VAL A 623 -7.92 22.99 3.78
C VAL A 623 -9.27 22.38 3.41
N LEU A 624 -9.43 22.02 2.15
CA LEU A 624 -10.64 21.42 1.58
C LEU A 624 -10.33 20.00 1.08
N GLU A 625 -11.05 19.00 1.58
CA GLU A 625 -10.82 17.58 1.25
C GLU A 625 -12.10 16.93 0.68
N PRO A 626 -12.48 17.19 -0.59
CA PRO A 626 -13.76 16.75 -1.15
C PRO A 626 -13.94 15.23 -1.20
N LEU A 627 -12.84 14.49 -1.35
CA LEU A 627 -12.84 13.04 -1.55
C LEU A 627 -12.75 12.26 -0.22
N LYS A 628 -12.73 12.95 0.93
CA LYS A 628 -12.56 12.37 2.27
C LYS A 628 -13.61 11.32 2.65
N ASP A 629 -14.77 11.36 1.99
CA ASP A 629 -15.91 10.46 2.22
C ASP A 629 -16.08 9.44 1.08
N PHE A 630 -15.06 9.26 0.25
CA PHE A 630 -15.03 8.32 -0.88
C PHE A 630 -13.88 7.30 -0.78
N HIS A 631 -14.17 6.07 -1.24
CA HIS A 631 -13.24 4.98 -1.48
C HIS A 631 -12.67 5.02 -2.90
N LYS A 632 -11.66 4.19 -3.19
CA LYS A 632 -10.83 4.28 -4.41
C LYS A 632 -11.56 3.86 -5.70
N ASP A 633 -12.59 3.04 -5.58
CA ASP A 633 -13.55 2.65 -6.60
C ASP A 633 -14.60 3.75 -6.81
N GLU A 634 -15.20 4.24 -5.73
CA GLU A 634 -16.18 5.35 -5.77
C GLU A 634 -15.59 6.62 -6.42
N VAL A 635 -14.30 6.92 -6.16
CA VAL A 635 -13.56 8.01 -6.83
C VAL A 635 -13.37 7.77 -8.33
N ARG A 636 -13.34 6.52 -8.79
CA ARG A 636 -13.25 6.22 -10.23
C ARG A 636 -14.60 6.43 -10.92
N GLU A 637 -15.68 5.92 -10.35
CA GLU A 637 -17.04 6.13 -10.86
C GLU A 637 -17.36 7.64 -10.93
N LEU A 638 -17.03 8.37 -9.86
CA LEU A 638 -17.07 9.84 -9.83
C LEU A 638 -16.18 10.49 -10.90
N GLY A 639 -15.01 9.94 -11.19
CA GLY A 639 -14.18 10.42 -12.30
C GLY A 639 -14.88 10.36 -13.65
N ILE A 640 -15.66 9.30 -13.89
CA ILE A 640 -16.44 9.12 -15.12
C ILE A 640 -17.67 10.06 -15.15
N SER A 641 -18.39 10.25 -14.04
CA SER A 641 -19.53 11.20 -13.97
C SER A 641 -19.10 12.67 -14.12
N LEU A 642 -17.82 12.97 -13.85
CA LEU A 642 -17.17 14.25 -14.11
C LEU A 642 -16.61 14.39 -15.54
N GLY A 643 -16.73 13.36 -16.38
CA GLY A 643 -16.31 13.37 -17.78
C GLY A 643 -14.82 13.11 -18.02
N LEU A 644 -14.07 12.60 -17.04
CA LEU A 644 -12.67 12.22 -17.25
C LEU A 644 -12.57 10.96 -18.13
N PRO A 645 -11.59 10.87 -19.06
CA PRO A 645 -11.41 9.68 -19.88
C PRO A 645 -11.13 8.43 -19.03
N GLU A 646 -11.83 7.33 -19.34
CA GLU A 646 -11.74 6.05 -18.62
C GLU A 646 -10.27 5.57 -18.44
N HIS A 647 -9.43 5.73 -19.46
CA HIS A 647 -8.01 5.34 -19.43
C HIS A 647 -7.14 6.17 -18.45
N ILE A 648 -7.63 7.31 -17.96
CA ILE A 648 -7.01 8.14 -16.90
C ILE A 648 -7.60 7.81 -15.53
N VAL A 649 -8.83 7.29 -15.48
CA VAL A 649 -9.53 6.88 -14.27
C VAL A 649 -9.08 5.48 -13.82
N HIS A 650 -9.01 4.53 -14.75
CA HIS A 650 -8.69 3.12 -14.50
C HIS A 650 -7.19 2.78 -14.58
N ARG A 651 -6.31 3.78 -14.76
CA ARG A 651 -4.86 3.55 -14.70
C ARG A 651 -4.42 3.09 -13.31
N HIS A 652 -3.35 2.30 -13.28
CA HIS A 652 -2.71 1.86 -12.04
C HIS A 652 -2.22 3.06 -11.19
N PRO A 653 -2.26 2.94 -9.85
CA PRO A 653 -1.70 3.94 -8.95
C PRO A 653 -0.24 4.26 -9.26
N TYR A 654 0.17 5.46 -8.87
CA TYR A 654 1.51 5.96 -9.09
C TYR A 654 1.99 6.73 -7.85
N PRO A 655 3.17 6.43 -7.30
CA PRO A 655 3.65 7.07 -6.09
C PRO A 655 4.06 8.53 -6.37
N GLY A 656 3.90 9.43 -5.38
CA GLY A 656 4.35 10.83 -5.50
C GLY A 656 5.83 11.00 -5.86
N PRO A 657 6.76 10.20 -5.27
CA PRO A 657 8.15 10.12 -5.72
C PRO A 657 8.39 9.56 -7.12
N GLY A 658 7.37 8.98 -7.78
CA GLY A 658 7.45 8.42 -9.12
C GLY A 658 8.58 7.41 -9.30
N LEU A 659 9.29 7.51 -10.43
CA LEU A 659 10.43 6.65 -10.76
C LEU A 659 11.62 6.77 -9.79
N ALA A 660 11.68 7.78 -8.91
CA ALA A 660 12.77 7.91 -7.94
C ALA A 660 12.83 6.73 -6.96
N ILE A 661 11.69 6.08 -6.68
CA ILE A 661 11.57 4.85 -5.88
C ILE A 661 11.33 3.58 -6.74
N ARG A 662 11.69 3.65 -8.03
CA ARG A 662 11.77 2.50 -8.93
C ARG A 662 13.16 2.37 -9.57
N ILE A 663 14.12 3.17 -9.14
CA ILE A 663 15.54 3.07 -9.51
C ILE A 663 16.30 2.76 -8.23
N VAL A 664 16.58 1.48 -8.01
CA VAL A 664 17.40 1.03 -6.88
C VAL A 664 18.79 1.62 -7.09
N CYS A 665 19.17 2.55 -6.22
CA CYS A 665 20.42 3.28 -6.32
C CYS A 665 21.50 2.55 -5.50
N ALA A 666 22.73 2.52 -6.00
CA ALA A 666 23.84 1.87 -5.31
C ALA A 666 25.19 2.43 -5.76
N GLU A 667 26.09 2.65 -4.80
CA GLU A 667 27.50 3.00 -5.03
C GLU A 667 28.42 1.77 -4.92
N ARG A 668 28.01 0.79 -4.12
CA ARG A 668 28.74 -0.42 -3.70
C ARG A 668 27.74 -1.58 -3.59
N PRO A 669 28.16 -2.83 -3.77
CA PRO A 669 27.29 -3.99 -3.49
C PRO A 669 26.89 -4.02 -2.02
N LEU A 670 25.68 -4.49 -1.73
CA LEU A 670 25.26 -4.84 -0.37
C LEU A 670 25.94 -6.14 0.04
N ILE A 671 27.16 -6.05 0.57
CA ILE A 671 27.86 -7.15 1.23
C ILE A 671 28.49 -6.56 2.50
N THR A 672 27.72 -6.56 3.59
CA THR A 672 28.15 -6.04 4.91
C THR A 672 28.96 -7.06 5.71
N ASP A 673 28.70 -8.34 5.45
CA ASP A 673 29.32 -9.51 6.06
C ASP A 673 29.39 -10.56 4.94
N LEU A 674 30.60 -10.97 4.57
CA LEU A 674 30.84 -11.87 3.45
C LEU A 674 30.48 -13.32 3.81
N ASP A 675 30.76 -13.73 5.05
CA ASP A 675 30.46 -15.09 5.52
C ASP A 675 28.95 -15.28 5.57
N LEU A 676 28.20 -14.30 6.11
CA LEU A 676 26.74 -14.30 6.09
C LEU A 676 26.16 -14.29 4.67
N PHE A 677 26.76 -13.53 3.74
CA PHE A 677 26.31 -13.48 2.34
C PHE A 677 26.50 -14.86 1.67
N VAL A 678 27.68 -15.48 1.81
CA VAL A 678 27.99 -16.80 1.25
C VAL A 678 27.13 -17.91 1.90
N THR A 679 26.95 -17.90 3.23
CA THR A 679 26.05 -18.83 3.92
C THR A 679 24.60 -18.68 3.45
N THR A 680 24.13 -17.44 3.24
CA THR A 680 22.77 -17.19 2.74
C THR A 680 22.60 -17.68 1.30
N GLN A 681 23.60 -17.44 0.43
CA GLN A 681 23.64 -17.96 -0.94
C GLN A 681 23.65 -19.50 -0.97
N HIS A 682 24.36 -20.16 -0.05
CA HIS A 682 24.39 -21.62 0.06
C HIS A 682 23.03 -22.18 0.51
N HIS A 683 22.45 -21.66 1.60
CA HIS A 683 21.12 -22.09 2.06
C HIS A 683 20.03 -21.81 1.02
N LEU A 684 20.11 -20.70 0.28
CA LEU A 684 19.21 -20.38 -0.83
C LEU A 684 19.26 -21.46 -1.93
N HIS A 685 20.47 -21.89 -2.33
CA HIS A 685 20.64 -22.96 -3.32
C HIS A 685 20.07 -24.30 -2.79
N MET A 686 20.30 -24.65 -1.52
CA MET A 686 19.75 -25.87 -0.92
C MET A 686 18.21 -25.87 -0.88
N VAL A 687 17.59 -24.75 -0.47
CA VAL A 687 16.11 -24.64 -0.40
C VAL A 687 15.48 -24.70 -1.79
N ALA A 688 16.13 -24.16 -2.82
CA ALA A 688 15.65 -24.23 -4.20
C ALA A 688 15.84 -25.61 -4.87
N ASN A 689 16.80 -26.41 -4.41
CA ASN A 689 17.17 -27.71 -4.97
C ASN A 689 16.98 -28.85 -3.97
N LEU A 690 15.97 -28.75 -3.09
CA LEU A 690 15.78 -29.67 -1.97
C LEU A 690 15.50 -31.12 -2.43
N SER A 691 14.88 -31.31 -3.60
CA SER A 691 14.70 -32.61 -4.25
C SER A 691 16.02 -33.32 -4.61
N LEU A 692 17.05 -32.53 -4.96
CA LEU A 692 18.37 -32.98 -5.41
C LEU A 692 19.37 -33.12 -4.25
N CYS A 693 19.02 -32.65 -3.06
CA CYS A 693 19.86 -32.73 -1.87
C CYS A 693 19.88 -34.16 -1.28
N ASP A 694 21.00 -34.52 -0.64
CA ASP A 694 21.10 -35.76 0.12
C ASP A 694 20.14 -35.73 1.33
N ARG A 695 19.22 -36.70 1.36
CA ARG A 695 18.17 -36.81 2.39
C ARG A 695 18.71 -37.21 3.75
N ASP A 696 19.90 -37.83 3.80
CA ASP A 696 20.56 -38.25 5.04
C ASP A 696 21.43 -37.12 5.67
N SER A 697 21.45 -35.91 5.06
CA SER A 697 22.22 -34.76 5.58
C SER A 697 21.57 -34.08 6.80
N GLU A 698 22.41 -33.51 7.68
CA GLU A 698 21.95 -32.73 8.85
C GLU A 698 21.24 -31.45 8.41
N GLU A 699 21.68 -30.88 7.29
CA GLU A 699 21.13 -29.69 6.64
C GLU A 699 19.74 -29.96 6.03
N PHE A 700 19.55 -31.06 5.29
CA PHE A 700 18.22 -31.48 4.80
C PHE A 700 17.26 -31.72 5.97
N SER A 701 17.71 -32.46 6.99
CA SER A 701 16.94 -32.70 8.21
C SER A 701 16.54 -31.40 8.92
N THR A 702 17.45 -30.42 8.98
CA THR A 702 17.22 -29.10 9.58
C THR A 702 16.23 -28.26 8.77
N ILE A 703 16.36 -28.22 7.44
CA ILE A 703 15.44 -27.45 6.57
C ILE A 703 14.03 -28.05 6.63
N THR A 704 13.91 -29.37 6.48
CA THR A 704 12.62 -30.07 6.43
C THR A 704 11.83 -29.97 7.74
N GLN A 705 12.50 -29.86 8.90
CA GLN A 705 11.85 -29.64 10.20
C GLN A 705 11.00 -28.34 10.25
N TYR A 706 11.30 -27.34 9.42
CA TYR A 706 10.57 -26.05 9.39
C TYR A 706 9.56 -25.94 8.23
N LEU A 707 9.37 -27.01 7.46
CA LEU A 707 8.41 -27.06 6.34
C LEU A 707 7.13 -27.79 6.76
N SER A 708 5.98 -27.36 6.23
CA SER A 708 4.78 -28.20 6.27
C SER A 708 4.92 -29.35 5.26
N GLU A 709 4.17 -30.44 5.44
CA GLU A 709 4.15 -31.55 4.47
C GLU A 709 3.78 -31.07 3.04
N VAL A 710 2.95 -30.02 2.95
CA VAL A 710 2.55 -29.38 1.69
C VAL A 710 3.68 -28.54 1.08
N ASP A 711 4.42 -27.76 1.88
CA ASP A 711 5.62 -27.07 1.40
C ASP A 711 6.67 -28.10 0.94
N LEU A 712 6.95 -29.09 1.78
CA LEU A 712 7.98 -30.11 1.56
C LEU A 712 7.71 -30.90 0.28
N LYS A 713 6.47 -31.39 0.09
CA LYS A 713 6.11 -32.07 -1.16
C LYS A 713 6.32 -31.14 -2.35
N ALA A 714 5.73 -29.94 -2.32
CA ALA A 714 5.73 -29.03 -3.46
C ALA A 714 7.14 -28.56 -3.91
N ILE A 715 8.15 -28.55 -3.03
CA ILE A 715 9.54 -28.21 -3.38
C ILE A 715 10.48 -29.43 -3.47
N SER A 716 9.94 -30.64 -3.38
CA SER A 716 10.67 -31.91 -3.55
C SER A 716 10.24 -32.70 -4.80
N ASP A 717 9.28 -32.19 -5.58
CA ASP A 717 8.60 -32.87 -6.71
C ASP A 717 9.14 -32.38 -8.08
N HIS A 718 10.47 -32.26 -8.19
CA HIS A 718 11.19 -31.86 -9.42
C HIS A 718 12.60 -32.49 -9.50
N ASP A 719 13.08 -32.75 -10.71
CA ASP A 719 14.34 -33.47 -10.99
C ASP A 719 15.41 -32.62 -11.71
N PHE A 720 15.14 -31.32 -11.94
CA PHE A 720 16.03 -30.37 -12.61
C PHE A 720 16.60 -29.31 -11.64
N GLU A 721 17.76 -28.73 -11.99
CA GLU A 721 18.39 -27.69 -11.17
C GLU A 721 17.71 -26.31 -11.35
N ILE A 722 17.57 -25.60 -10.23
CA ILE A 722 17.26 -24.17 -10.16
C ILE A 722 18.53 -23.43 -9.75
N ALA A 723 19.13 -22.71 -10.69
CA ALA A 723 20.28 -21.85 -10.44
C ALA A 723 19.84 -20.61 -9.64
N THR A 724 20.58 -20.30 -8.58
CA THR A 724 20.22 -19.25 -7.62
C THR A 724 21.32 -18.20 -7.47
N THR A 725 20.93 -16.94 -7.24
CA THR A 725 21.86 -15.85 -6.94
C THR A 725 21.24 -14.88 -5.93
N LEU A 726 21.93 -14.66 -4.81
CA LEU A 726 21.58 -13.61 -3.86
C LEU A 726 22.00 -12.26 -4.43
N LEU A 727 21.05 -11.37 -4.71
CA LEU A 727 21.35 -10.09 -5.34
C LEU A 727 21.96 -9.11 -4.32
N PRO A 728 23.13 -8.51 -4.58
CA PRO A 728 23.82 -7.62 -3.65
C PRO A 728 23.22 -6.19 -3.67
N VAL A 729 21.90 -6.11 -3.48
CA VAL A 729 21.10 -4.87 -3.47
C VAL A 729 20.09 -4.92 -2.33
N GLN A 730 19.72 -3.75 -1.79
CA GLN A 730 18.61 -3.68 -0.83
C GLN A 730 17.26 -3.69 -1.56
N SER A 731 16.28 -4.35 -0.94
CA SER A 731 14.86 -4.22 -1.26
C SER A 731 14.06 -3.95 0.01
N VAL A 732 13.10 -3.03 -0.06
CA VAL A 732 12.11 -2.85 1.02
C VAL A 732 11.19 -4.08 1.14
N GLY A 733 10.81 -4.38 2.38
CA GLY A 733 9.86 -5.41 2.79
C GLY A 733 9.11 -4.99 4.06
N VAL A 734 8.18 -5.83 4.53
CA VAL A 734 7.49 -5.71 5.81
C VAL A 734 7.50 -7.07 6.50
N GLN A 735 8.05 -7.13 7.71
CA GLN A 735 8.19 -8.36 8.49
C GLN A 735 7.70 -8.09 9.93
N GLY A 736 6.62 -8.77 10.31
CA GLY A 736 5.81 -8.33 11.44
C GLY A 736 5.26 -6.93 11.18
N ASP A 737 5.27 -6.08 12.20
CA ASP A 737 4.74 -4.72 12.15
C ASP A 737 5.72 -3.69 11.53
N GLY A 738 6.99 -4.08 11.35
CA GLY A 738 8.07 -3.20 10.91
C GLY A 738 8.40 -3.28 9.40
N ARG A 739 8.84 -2.14 8.84
CA ARG A 739 9.55 -2.12 7.54
C ARG A 739 10.93 -2.75 7.69
N SER A 740 11.32 -3.58 6.73
CA SER A 740 12.68 -4.16 6.63
C SER A 740 13.36 -3.72 5.33
N TYR A 741 14.69 -3.68 5.32
CA TYR A 741 15.51 -3.54 4.11
C TYR A 741 16.53 -4.68 4.08
N ALA A 742 16.37 -5.61 3.15
CA ALA A 742 17.10 -6.87 3.11
C ALA A 742 17.38 -7.31 1.67
N TYR A 743 17.96 -8.50 1.48
CA TYR A 743 18.34 -9.03 0.15
C TYR A 743 17.13 -9.38 -0.72
N ALA A 744 17.37 -9.54 -2.02
CA ALA A 744 16.47 -10.24 -2.94
C ALA A 744 17.19 -11.48 -3.50
N ALA A 745 16.50 -12.61 -3.57
CA ALA A 745 16.97 -13.82 -4.24
C ALA A 745 16.51 -13.83 -5.70
N ALA A 746 17.42 -14.16 -6.60
CA ALA A 746 17.12 -14.47 -8.00
C ALA A 746 17.17 -15.98 -8.21
N LEU A 747 16.13 -16.51 -8.86
CA LEU A 747 16.01 -17.90 -9.32
C LEU A 747 16.00 -17.94 -10.84
N SER A 748 16.54 -18.98 -11.44
CA SER A 748 16.53 -19.18 -12.90
C SER A 748 16.65 -20.66 -13.23
N THR A 749 16.10 -21.09 -14.37
CA THR A 749 16.24 -22.47 -14.84
C THR A 749 16.12 -22.55 -16.36
N ASN A 750 16.69 -23.61 -16.93
CA ASN A 750 16.56 -23.96 -18.35
C ASN A 750 15.27 -24.73 -18.65
N GLU A 751 14.52 -25.18 -17.64
CA GLU A 751 13.31 -25.99 -17.79
C GLU A 751 12.16 -25.26 -18.52
N ARG A 752 11.43 -25.95 -19.41
CA ARG A 752 10.37 -25.38 -20.27
C ARG A 752 9.21 -26.37 -20.47
N PRO A 753 7.95 -26.03 -20.12
CA PRO A 753 7.46 -24.70 -19.70
C PRO A 753 8.04 -24.24 -18.36
N ILE A 754 8.03 -22.93 -18.12
CA ILE A 754 8.61 -22.37 -16.89
C ILE A 754 7.76 -22.84 -15.69
N PRO A 755 8.35 -23.42 -14.64
CA PRO A 755 7.62 -24.07 -13.55
C PRO A 755 7.05 -23.05 -12.55
N TRP A 756 6.06 -22.25 -12.99
CA TRP A 756 5.53 -21.11 -12.23
C TRP A 756 4.96 -21.47 -10.85
N GLU A 757 4.35 -22.64 -10.69
CA GLU A 757 3.78 -23.09 -9.38
C GLU A 757 4.88 -23.43 -8.37
N LEU A 758 5.96 -24.09 -8.80
CA LEU A 758 7.15 -24.34 -7.98
C LEU A 758 7.84 -23.03 -7.59
N LEU A 759 7.97 -22.10 -8.55
CA LEU A 759 8.55 -20.78 -8.32
C LEU A 759 7.68 -19.91 -7.39
N GLU A 760 6.36 -19.99 -7.49
CA GLU A 760 5.41 -19.41 -6.50
C GLU A 760 5.67 -19.98 -5.10
N ARG A 761 5.78 -21.30 -4.97
CA ARG A 761 6.01 -21.94 -3.67
C ARG A 761 7.36 -21.57 -3.08
N LEU A 762 8.43 -21.59 -3.87
CA LEU A 762 9.76 -21.15 -3.45
C LEU A 762 9.76 -19.68 -3.00
N ALA A 763 9.01 -18.80 -3.68
CA ALA A 763 8.83 -17.41 -3.25
C ALA A 763 8.07 -17.25 -1.91
N HIS A 764 7.30 -18.26 -1.49
CA HIS A 764 6.59 -18.32 -0.19
C HIS A 764 7.35 -19.10 0.90
N VAL A 765 8.37 -19.88 0.53
CA VAL A 765 9.21 -20.67 1.46
C VAL A 765 10.51 -19.95 1.78
N ILE A 766 11.24 -19.46 0.77
CA ILE A 766 12.58 -18.88 0.93
C ILE A 766 12.60 -17.73 1.96
N PRO A 767 11.73 -16.70 1.89
CA PRO A 767 11.71 -15.63 2.90
C PRO A 767 11.28 -16.07 4.31
N ARG A 768 10.61 -17.23 4.42
CA ARG A 768 10.11 -17.81 5.68
C ARG A 768 11.20 -18.58 6.45
N LEU A 769 12.18 -19.12 5.72
CA LEU A 769 13.37 -19.76 6.28
C LEU A 769 14.53 -18.77 6.42
N LEU A 770 14.69 -17.89 5.42
CA LEU A 770 15.79 -16.94 5.29
C LEU A 770 15.24 -15.52 5.45
N HIS A 771 14.98 -15.11 6.69
CA HIS A 771 14.40 -13.79 7.01
C HIS A 771 15.23 -12.58 6.51
N ASN A 772 16.50 -12.77 6.16
CA ASN A 772 17.33 -11.75 5.51
C ASN A 772 17.06 -11.59 4.00
N ILE A 773 16.11 -12.34 3.43
CA ILE A 773 15.64 -12.23 2.05
C ILE A 773 14.22 -11.66 2.07
N ASN A 774 14.06 -10.42 1.58
CA ASN A 774 12.77 -9.73 1.50
C ASN A 774 11.98 -10.09 0.23
N ARG A 775 12.64 -10.61 -0.82
CA ARG A 775 12.03 -10.91 -2.12
C ARG A 775 12.63 -12.11 -2.83
N VAL A 776 11.84 -12.73 -3.68
CA VAL A 776 12.26 -13.76 -4.64
C VAL A 776 11.79 -13.36 -6.05
N VAL A 777 12.72 -13.36 -7.01
CA VAL A 777 12.46 -13.03 -8.42
C VAL A 777 12.88 -14.18 -9.32
N TYR A 778 12.19 -14.37 -10.44
CA TYR A 778 12.64 -15.23 -11.52
C TYR A 778 13.35 -14.39 -12.60
N VAL A 779 14.52 -14.85 -13.06
CA VAL A 779 15.31 -14.22 -14.15
C VAL A 779 14.96 -14.90 -15.48
N PHE A 780 14.54 -14.13 -16.48
CA PHE A 780 14.23 -14.66 -17.81
C PHE A 780 15.48 -14.96 -18.64
N GLY A 781 15.38 -15.94 -19.53
CA GLY A 781 16.47 -16.44 -20.38
C GLY A 781 16.98 -17.81 -19.89
N ASN A 782 18.22 -18.13 -20.19
CA ASN A 782 18.89 -19.34 -19.67
C ASN A 782 19.18 -19.19 -18.16
N ALA A 783 19.44 -20.29 -17.48
CA ALA A 783 19.95 -20.31 -16.11
C ALA A 783 21.17 -19.36 -15.93
N VAL A 784 21.29 -18.74 -14.76
CA VAL A 784 22.39 -17.83 -14.42
C VAL A 784 23.59 -18.65 -13.93
N GLU A 785 24.63 -18.77 -14.75
CA GLU A 785 25.82 -19.59 -14.47
C GLU A 785 26.75 -18.99 -13.40
N TYR A 786 26.78 -17.66 -13.27
CA TYR A 786 27.74 -16.95 -12.40
C TYR A 786 27.04 -16.04 -11.37
N PRO A 787 27.36 -16.14 -10.07
CA PRO A 787 26.78 -15.29 -9.04
C PRO A 787 27.27 -13.84 -9.16
N VAL A 788 26.36 -12.88 -8.98
CA VAL A 788 26.66 -11.45 -9.12
C VAL A 788 27.12 -10.87 -7.78
N ASN A 789 28.42 -10.58 -7.67
CA ASN A 789 29.05 -10.08 -6.43
C ASN A 789 29.38 -8.56 -6.47
N ASP A 790 29.18 -7.90 -7.60
CA ASP A 790 29.40 -6.45 -7.81
C ASP A 790 28.17 -5.78 -8.44
N ILE A 791 28.13 -4.44 -8.43
CA ILE A 791 27.00 -3.67 -8.96
C ILE A 791 27.44 -2.56 -9.91
N THR A 792 26.59 -2.27 -10.90
CA THR A 792 26.72 -1.12 -11.80
C THR A 792 26.31 0.13 -11.03
N ARG A 793 27.27 1.01 -10.71
CA ARG A 793 27.00 2.25 -9.96
C ARG A 793 25.82 3.03 -10.56
N THR A 794 24.82 3.31 -9.74
CA THR A 794 23.52 3.81 -10.17
C THR A 794 22.99 4.84 -9.18
N TYR A 795 22.61 5.99 -9.73
CA TYR A 795 22.00 7.11 -9.01
C TYR A 795 20.86 7.67 -9.88
N LEU A 796 20.02 8.53 -9.30
CA LEU A 796 19.01 9.29 -10.03
C LEU A 796 19.68 10.34 -10.92
N ASN A 797 19.44 10.27 -12.24
CA ASN A 797 19.86 11.24 -13.24
C ASN A 797 18.99 11.08 -14.50
N GLY A 798 19.06 12.04 -15.44
CA GLY A 798 18.23 12.01 -16.66
C GLY A 798 18.34 10.68 -17.41
N PHE A 799 19.56 10.19 -17.66
CA PHE A 799 19.79 8.92 -18.36
C PHE A 799 19.17 7.71 -17.63
N THR A 800 19.35 7.58 -16.30
CA THR A 800 18.77 6.45 -15.54
C THR A 800 17.26 6.53 -15.42
N VAL A 801 16.70 7.75 -15.35
CA VAL A 801 15.26 8.00 -15.36
C VAL A 801 14.65 7.69 -16.73
N ASP A 802 15.29 8.10 -17.82
CA ASP A 802 14.74 7.96 -19.17
C ASP A 802 14.86 6.52 -19.71
N LEU A 803 15.90 5.76 -19.31
CA LEU A 803 15.93 4.30 -19.51
C LEU A 803 14.70 3.62 -18.87
N LEU A 804 14.40 3.96 -17.61
CA LEU A 804 13.27 3.36 -16.91
C LEU A 804 11.91 3.83 -17.46
N LYS A 805 11.78 5.09 -17.88
CA LYS A 805 10.60 5.59 -18.61
C LYS A 805 10.32 4.78 -19.88
N TRP A 806 11.36 4.31 -20.57
CA TRP A 806 11.23 3.49 -21.77
C TRP A 806 10.73 2.08 -21.44
N ALA A 807 11.29 1.44 -20.41
CA ALA A 807 10.88 0.12 -19.94
C ALA A 807 9.46 0.12 -19.31
N ASP A 808 9.13 1.09 -18.46
CA ASP A 808 7.79 1.29 -17.86
C ASP A 808 6.74 1.56 -18.94
N ARG A 809 7.08 2.30 -20.00
CA ARG A 809 6.22 2.45 -21.18
C ARG A 809 5.97 1.12 -21.90
N MET A 810 7.01 0.32 -22.18
CA MET A 810 6.84 -0.95 -22.89
C MET A 810 5.96 -1.93 -22.13
N ALA A 811 6.17 -2.06 -20.82
CA ALA A 811 5.26 -2.82 -19.95
C ALA A 811 3.84 -2.27 -19.99
N SER A 812 3.67 -0.95 -19.84
CA SER A 812 2.36 -0.29 -19.87
C SER A 812 1.61 -0.45 -21.20
N ASP A 813 2.31 -0.43 -22.33
CA ASP A 813 1.71 -0.53 -23.66
C ASP A 813 1.33 -2.01 -23.97
N VAL A 814 2.11 -3.01 -23.56
CA VAL A 814 1.71 -4.43 -23.64
C VAL A 814 0.56 -4.76 -22.69
N LEU A 815 0.50 -4.18 -21.48
CA LEU A 815 -0.65 -4.34 -20.56
C LEU A 815 -1.95 -3.69 -21.07
N ARG A 816 -1.84 -2.74 -22.01
CA ARG A 816 -2.97 -2.19 -22.80
C ARG A 816 -3.32 -3.05 -24.02
N GLY A 817 -2.56 -4.12 -24.29
CA GLY A 817 -2.70 -4.94 -25.48
C GLY A 817 -2.30 -4.20 -26.76
N LEU A 818 -1.24 -3.37 -26.71
CA LEU A 818 -0.76 -2.59 -27.86
C LEU A 818 0.52 -3.16 -28.48
N ASP A 819 0.67 -3.00 -29.78
CA ASP A 819 1.90 -3.26 -30.53
C ASP A 819 2.97 -2.17 -30.28
N GLU A 820 4.16 -2.32 -30.88
CA GLU A 820 5.23 -1.30 -30.77
C GLU A 820 4.87 0.05 -31.41
N ASN A 821 3.82 0.10 -32.24
CA ASN A 821 3.30 1.33 -32.88
C ASN A 821 2.17 1.99 -32.07
N GLY A 822 1.71 1.38 -30.97
CA GLY A 822 0.58 1.87 -30.17
C GLY A 822 -0.81 1.52 -30.69
N LYS A 823 -0.92 0.55 -31.63
CA LYS A 823 -2.20 -0.01 -32.14
C LYS A 823 -2.58 -1.26 -31.36
N ARG A 824 -3.86 -1.65 -31.34
CA ARG A 824 -4.32 -2.89 -30.70
C ARG A 824 -3.71 -4.13 -31.39
N ASP A 825 -2.98 -4.94 -30.64
CA ASP A 825 -2.43 -6.22 -31.09
C ASP A 825 -3.38 -7.38 -30.73
N PRO A 826 -3.93 -8.15 -31.69
CA PRO A 826 -4.86 -9.24 -31.39
C PRO A 826 -4.24 -10.38 -30.58
N ASN A 827 -2.91 -10.52 -30.55
CA ASN A 827 -2.19 -11.58 -29.84
C ASN A 827 -1.94 -11.24 -28.35
N LEU A 828 -2.23 -10.00 -27.94
CA LEU A 828 -2.05 -9.53 -26.56
C LEU A 828 -3.39 -9.29 -25.90
N GLU A 829 -3.56 -9.73 -24.66
CA GLU A 829 -4.74 -9.42 -23.86
C GLU A 829 -4.64 -8.03 -23.21
N VAL A 830 -5.77 -7.42 -22.85
CA VAL A 830 -5.81 -6.17 -22.08
C VAL A 830 -5.74 -6.49 -20.59
N CYS A 831 -4.53 -6.56 -20.06
CA CYS A 831 -4.27 -6.99 -18.68
C CYS A 831 -4.40 -5.88 -17.62
N LEU A 832 -4.61 -4.61 -18.02
CA LEU A 832 -4.69 -3.46 -17.09
C LEU A 832 -5.68 -3.64 -15.93
N GLN A 833 -6.78 -4.38 -16.13
CA GLN A 833 -7.79 -4.62 -15.09
C GLN A 833 -7.55 -5.91 -14.30
N LYS A 834 -6.66 -6.82 -14.75
CA LYS A 834 -6.36 -8.10 -14.07
C LYS A 834 -5.42 -7.92 -12.87
N ILE A 835 -4.61 -6.87 -12.87
CA ILE A 835 -3.67 -6.52 -11.79
C ILE A 835 -3.92 -5.06 -11.37
N GLN A 836 -3.81 -4.75 -10.08
CA GLN A 836 -4.05 -3.39 -9.60
C GLN A 836 -2.80 -2.49 -9.73
N GLN A 837 -1.60 -3.06 -9.86
CA GLN A 837 -0.39 -2.30 -10.19
C GLN A 837 0.68 -3.15 -10.90
N MET A 838 1.43 -2.53 -11.80
CA MET A 838 2.72 -3.02 -12.32
C MET A 838 3.78 -1.92 -12.16
N PRO A 839 4.61 -1.94 -11.11
CA PRO A 839 5.92 -1.29 -11.15
C PRO A 839 6.85 -2.01 -12.12
N VAL A 840 7.55 -1.25 -12.94
CA VAL A 840 8.82 -1.67 -13.53
C VAL A 840 9.91 -1.01 -12.70
N VAL A 841 10.91 -1.78 -12.28
CA VAL A 841 12.00 -1.34 -11.40
C VAL A 841 13.33 -1.58 -12.11
N MET A 842 14.21 -0.57 -12.14
CA MET A 842 15.60 -0.74 -12.61
C MET A 842 16.52 -1.04 -11.42
N ILE A 843 17.29 -2.13 -11.50
CA ILE A 843 18.25 -2.54 -10.48
C ILE A 843 19.69 -2.53 -11.03
N PRO A 844 20.70 -2.25 -10.20
CA PRO A 844 22.10 -2.06 -10.61
C PRO A 844 22.86 -3.38 -10.85
N VAL A 845 22.16 -4.41 -11.35
CA VAL A 845 22.68 -5.79 -11.48
C VAL A 845 22.99 -6.10 -12.95
N HIS A 846 24.17 -6.68 -13.18
CA HIS A 846 24.66 -7.11 -14.50
C HIS A 846 25.08 -8.58 -14.41
N PHE A 847 24.25 -9.46 -14.96
CA PHE A 847 24.47 -10.90 -15.04
C PHE A 847 25.46 -11.24 -16.17
N ASP A 848 25.63 -12.54 -16.47
CA ASP A 848 26.23 -13.03 -17.72
C ASP A 848 27.66 -12.56 -18.00
N ARG A 849 28.44 -12.38 -16.92
CA ARG A 849 29.88 -12.09 -16.96
C ARG A 849 30.65 -13.23 -16.31
N ASP A 850 31.55 -13.84 -17.05
CA ASP A 850 32.56 -14.75 -16.48
C ASP A 850 33.47 -13.95 -15.51
N PRO A 851 33.57 -14.35 -14.22
CA PRO A 851 34.47 -13.73 -13.27
C PRO A 851 35.95 -13.75 -13.69
N LEU A 852 36.37 -14.71 -14.51
CA LEU A 852 37.75 -14.84 -15.02
C LEU A 852 38.12 -13.71 -15.98
N GLU A 853 37.16 -13.23 -16.78
CA GLU A 853 37.35 -12.10 -17.71
C GLU A 853 37.41 -10.74 -16.99
N ARG A 854 36.97 -10.68 -15.73
CA ARG A 854 36.99 -9.45 -14.88
C ARG A 854 36.26 -8.25 -15.50
N ARG A 855 35.23 -8.49 -16.34
CA ARG A 855 34.45 -7.43 -16.98
C ARG A 855 33.71 -6.57 -15.93
N ALA A 856 33.90 -5.26 -16.00
CA ALA A 856 33.27 -4.32 -15.07
C ALA A 856 31.73 -4.30 -15.21
N SER A 857 31.03 -4.05 -14.09
CA SER A 857 29.58 -3.87 -14.07
C SER A 857 29.16 -2.56 -14.75
N THR A 858 28.60 -2.65 -15.97
CA THR A 858 28.17 -1.50 -16.79
C THR A 858 26.68 -1.50 -17.16
N LEU A 859 26.05 -2.68 -17.23
CA LEU A 859 24.65 -2.86 -17.61
C LEU A 859 23.72 -2.85 -16.40
N ARG A 860 22.41 -2.74 -16.63
CA ARG A 860 21.37 -2.78 -15.59
C ARG A 860 20.29 -3.78 -15.95
N SER A 861 19.56 -4.25 -14.95
CA SER A 861 18.50 -5.24 -15.14
C SER A 861 17.18 -4.68 -14.66
N PHE A 862 16.07 -5.16 -15.23
CA PHE A 862 14.73 -4.64 -14.96
C PHE A 862 13.85 -5.72 -14.32
N VAL A 863 13.12 -5.35 -13.26
CA VAL A 863 12.16 -6.23 -12.58
C VAL A 863 10.74 -5.77 -12.93
N LEU A 864 9.93 -6.71 -13.40
CA LEU A 864 8.49 -6.58 -13.56
C LEU A 864 7.82 -7.00 -12.25
N ARG A 865 6.94 -6.16 -11.70
CA ARG A 865 6.27 -6.39 -10.42
C ARG A 865 4.74 -6.39 -10.57
N PRO A 866 4.14 -7.36 -11.28
CA PRO A 866 2.69 -7.44 -11.36
C PRO A 866 2.12 -7.80 -9.98
N PHE A 867 1.20 -6.99 -9.47
CA PHE A 867 0.71 -7.10 -8.09
C PHE A 867 -0.81 -7.04 -8.02
N ILE A 868 -1.40 -8.01 -7.33
CA ILE A 868 -2.84 -8.14 -7.10
C ILE A 868 -3.16 -7.81 -5.64
N THR A 869 -4.10 -6.90 -5.43
CA THR A 869 -4.52 -6.45 -4.10
C THR A 869 -5.86 -5.71 -4.12
N ASN A 870 -6.63 -5.84 -3.03
CA ASN A 870 -7.86 -5.10 -2.81
C ASN A 870 -7.68 -3.84 -1.94
N ASP A 871 -6.57 -3.74 -1.18
CA ASP A 871 -6.39 -2.77 -0.09
C ASP A 871 -4.99 -2.12 -0.04
N PHE A 872 -4.02 -2.64 -0.81
CA PHE A 872 -2.57 -2.35 -0.74
C PHE A 872 -1.92 -2.60 0.64
N MET A 873 -2.64 -3.19 1.59
CA MET A 873 -2.15 -3.65 2.90
C MET A 873 -1.64 -5.09 2.80
N THR A 874 -2.35 -5.96 2.09
CA THR A 874 -1.89 -7.31 1.68
C THR A 874 -1.89 -7.43 0.16
N GLY A 875 -1.40 -8.54 -0.39
CA GLY A 875 -1.54 -8.85 -1.81
C GLY A 875 -0.54 -9.88 -2.33
N VAL A 876 -0.81 -10.43 -3.51
CA VAL A 876 0.00 -11.47 -4.15
C VAL A 876 0.73 -10.92 -5.38
N ALA A 877 1.84 -11.56 -5.76
CA ALA A 877 2.38 -11.38 -7.10
C ALA A 877 1.46 -12.06 -8.13
N ALA A 878 1.19 -11.42 -9.27
CA ALA A 878 0.39 -12.04 -10.32
C ALA A 878 1.28 -12.96 -11.17
N LEU A 879 0.87 -14.21 -11.35
CA LEU A 879 1.69 -15.22 -12.00
C LEU A 879 1.38 -15.35 -13.49
N PRO A 880 2.41 -15.49 -14.34
CA PRO A 880 2.25 -15.84 -15.75
C PRO A 880 1.46 -17.15 -15.90
N GLY A 881 0.57 -17.20 -16.90
CA GLY A 881 -0.29 -18.36 -17.18
C GLY A 881 -1.51 -18.51 -16.25
N LYS A 882 -1.40 -18.03 -15.00
CA LYS A 882 -2.43 -18.12 -13.96
C LYS A 882 -3.30 -16.86 -13.89
N ASP A 883 -2.69 -15.72 -13.58
CA ASP A 883 -3.39 -14.45 -13.33
C ASP A 883 -3.22 -13.45 -14.50
N ILE A 884 -2.08 -13.53 -15.19
CA ILE A 884 -1.76 -12.75 -16.38
C ILE A 884 -1.26 -13.68 -17.50
N PRO A 885 -1.60 -13.47 -18.78
CA PRO A 885 -1.11 -14.32 -19.87
C PRO A 885 0.41 -14.31 -19.94
N GLU A 886 1.02 -15.49 -19.98
CA GLU A 886 2.47 -15.62 -20.10
C GLU A 886 3.00 -14.95 -21.37
N GLN A 887 2.26 -15.05 -22.48
CA GLN A 887 2.60 -14.37 -23.74
C GLN A 887 2.71 -12.84 -23.59
N ASN A 888 1.83 -12.19 -22.80
CA ASN A 888 1.96 -10.76 -22.52
C ASN A 888 3.24 -10.47 -21.71
N VAL A 889 3.62 -11.32 -20.75
CA VAL A 889 4.84 -11.14 -19.94
C VAL A 889 6.09 -11.36 -20.80
N LEU A 890 6.13 -12.41 -21.62
CA LEU A 890 7.23 -12.69 -22.53
C LEU A 890 7.41 -11.60 -23.59
N GLU A 891 6.34 -10.98 -24.09
CA GLU A 891 6.44 -9.84 -25.00
C GLU A 891 6.99 -8.58 -24.32
N ILE A 892 6.70 -8.35 -23.03
CA ILE A 892 7.35 -7.27 -22.26
C ILE A 892 8.85 -7.56 -22.11
N VAL A 893 9.21 -8.80 -21.76
CA VAL A 893 10.61 -9.25 -21.65
C VAL A 893 11.35 -9.03 -22.96
N ARG A 894 10.77 -9.47 -24.10
CA ARG A 894 11.33 -9.30 -25.43
C ARG A 894 11.55 -7.82 -25.77
N ARG A 895 10.50 -7.00 -25.66
CA ARG A 895 10.58 -5.56 -26.01
C ARG A 895 11.62 -4.82 -25.19
N ILE A 896 11.68 -5.02 -23.87
CA ILE A 896 12.67 -4.32 -23.04
C ILE A 896 14.09 -4.79 -23.40
N THR A 897 14.31 -6.10 -23.58
CA THR A 897 15.62 -6.66 -23.93
C THR A 897 16.13 -6.18 -25.30
N GLU A 898 15.29 -6.15 -26.33
CA GLU A 898 15.67 -5.71 -27.67
C GLU A 898 15.82 -4.19 -27.83
N ARG A 899 15.03 -3.41 -27.08
CA ARG A 899 14.82 -1.97 -27.38
C ARG A 899 15.39 -1.03 -26.32
N VAL A 900 15.50 -1.43 -25.05
CA VAL A 900 16.04 -0.57 -23.99
C VAL A 900 17.55 -0.80 -23.87
N PRO A 901 18.40 0.18 -24.23
CA PRO A 901 19.84 -0.01 -24.27
C PRO A 901 20.44 -0.14 -22.88
N LEU A 902 21.55 -0.86 -22.81
CA LEU A 902 22.25 -1.27 -21.58
C LEU A 902 21.46 -2.19 -20.62
N THR A 903 20.44 -2.88 -21.14
CA THR A 903 19.78 -4.01 -20.44
C THR A 903 20.72 -5.22 -20.35
N SER A 904 20.75 -5.89 -19.19
CA SER A 904 21.39 -7.20 -18.98
C SER A 904 20.33 -8.30 -18.95
N ARG A 905 19.51 -8.40 -17.88
CA ARG A 905 18.38 -9.34 -17.81
C ARG A 905 17.08 -8.64 -17.44
N ILE A 906 15.97 -9.30 -17.76
CA ILE A 906 14.65 -8.99 -17.22
C ILE A 906 14.30 -10.03 -16.15
N MET A 907 13.57 -9.62 -15.12
CA MET A 907 13.04 -10.46 -14.06
C MET A 907 11.54 -10.23 -13.86
N ILE A 908 10.87 -11.19 -13.22
CA ILE A 908 9.55 -11.01 -12.62
C ILE A 908 9.64 -11.32 -11.13
N ASP A 909 9.06 -10.44 -10.29
CA ASP A 909 9.07 -10.57 -8.84
C ASP A 909 7.83 -11.31 -8.34
N LEU A 910 8.07 -12.46 -7.69
CA LEU A 910 7.08 -13.47 -7.30
C LEU A 910 6.62 -13.33 -5.83
N THR A 911 7.13 -12.32 -5.12
CA THR A 911 6.96 -12.20 -3.66
C THR A 911 5.58 -11.67 -3.27
N SER A 912 4.82 -12.35 -2.41
CA SER A 912 3.61 -11.77 -1.81
C SER A 912 3.93 -10.63 -0.81
N LYS A 913 2.91 -9.89 -0.38
CA LYS A 913 2.95 -8.89 0.69
C LYS A 913 2.07 -9.36 1.87
N PRO A 914 2.64 -9.65 3.06
CA PRO A 914 4.08 -9.74 3.37
C PRO A 914 4.75 -10.94 2.68
N PRO A 915 6.10 -11.02 2.66
CA PRO A 915 7.08 -10.09 3.24
C PRO A 915 7.57 -9.00 2.28
N GLY A 916 7.29 -9.10 0.99
CA GLY A 916 7.58 -8.04 0.02
C GLY A 916 6.64 -6.83 0.19
N THR A 917 6.85 -5.78 -0.59
CA THR A 917 5.86 -4.71 -0.76
C THR A 917 5.57 -4.46 -2.25
N THR A 918 4.65 -3.54 -2.57
CA THR A 918 4.34 -3.17 -3.96
C THR A 918 5.53 -2.55 -4.70
N GLU A 919 6.30 -1.65 -4.06
CA GLU A 919 7.45 -0.96 -4.66
C GLU A 919 8.78 -1.51 -4.09
N TRP A 920 9.92 -1.29 -4.78
CA TRP A 920 11.26 -1.80 -4.38
C TRP A 920 12.16 -0.74 -3.70
N GLU A 921 12.13 0.48 -4.26
CA GLU A 921 12.78 1.74 -3.84
C GLU A 921 14.25 2.04 -4.21
#